data_AF-A0A952DBI9-F1
#
_entry.id   AF-A0A952DBI9-F1
#
_cell.length_a   1.000
_cell.length_b   1.000
_cell.length_c   1.000
_cell.angle_alpha   90.00
_cell.angle_beta   90.00
_cell.angle_gamma   90.00
#
_symmetry.space_group_name_H-M   'P 1'
#
loop_
_entity.id
_entity.type
_entity.pdbx_description
1 polymer ?
#
loop_
_entity_poly.entity_id
_entity_poly.type
_entity_poly.pdbx_seq_one_letter_code
_entity_poly.pdbx_strand_id
1 'polypeptide(L)'
;MTLDVPSSEPAPHRFAANAADFARASLSYVGVVALVRVYELALFRGSSAFPASARVWGQAFAADAAFALTTALVLALPVLVIAHWAPRAARVLHRALLVIIATVAAMLAQYFAATHVALGADLYGYGWQDIRDTVGASQGVSVGALAALVVFAALAWWLPRRALRWPWSPRASVATLMLALATVALPGMRAPAPSAFASESDYLAAANKAYWFASRSATYLRDRWEIQRAARSLSGYPLMHRVAPEDVLGPHFALGAEKPNLVFVIVEGLGRDFTGPGATYGGFTPFLDSLAAHSLSWDNFLSTSGRTFGVLPSLLGSLPFGRAGFMELGATMPAHASLVTYLQGSGYTTNYFTGTNGQFDRIDAFMDRQGVDRFIDAAGFGPRYRRQPAPPGGESWGYPDGALFARSLELLSGAPPTPRLDIYLTISTHEPFIPPDSARYRARFEAALAARQPDARLERLLRENAGVFASLLYTDDALRAFFTAYAKRPDYARTIFFVTGDHRMIPVPATSRLARYRVPFILSSPMLRAPKRIRAISSHFDVLPSVLAMLHGAYGVPVPDRAPWLGVGLDTASAFRGLRSVPLMRIKNELDDYLNGTRLLAGGTLSMLDSTLTPTPVDDGPARDAVAERLVHFRAVNEYVTVRDRITPPTEMAVHAMPELRQVVAEDTAFRALGLTRRSREQAFEQAREMAFAKEYTGARLVLRRLLRDAPSYHDARALLGRTYSWEGRRDEARVILDGLVRRAPAYADGLAARIELDVFAGHGDSALAGADRALASFPGNPSLLYERARALELLGQRDSALRTLDHLRRLAPNDADAAALRARLLRR
;
A
#
# COMPACT_ATOMS: atom_id res chain seq x y z
N MET A 1 30.96 44.55 -38.01
CA MET A 1 32.33 44.42 -37.46
C MET A 1 32.52 45.52 -36.44
N THR A 2 32.20 45.22 -35.18
CA THR A 2 32.64 45.95 -33.99
C THR A 2 32.99 44.83 -33.01
N LEU A 3 34.28 44.51 -32.97
CA LEU A 3 34.85 43.50 -32.08
C LEU A 3 34.76 44.05 -30.65
N ASP A 4 33.88 43.47 -29.83
CA ASP A 4 33.88 43.68 -28.38
C ASP A 4 35.24 43.23 -27.84
N VAL A 5 36.05 44.21 -27.42
CA VAL A 5 37.29 44.00 -26.68
C VAL A 5 36.92 43.32 -25.35
N PRO A 6 37.56 42.19 -24.97
CA PRO A 6 37.35 41.62 -23.64
C PRO A 6 37.89 42.61 -22.60
N SER A 7 37.00 43.17 -21.77
CA SER A 7 37.35 44.13 -20.71
C SER A 7 38.43 43.55 -19.80
N SER A 8 39.58 44.20 -19.68
CA SER A 8 40.74 43.75 -18.88
C SER A 8 40.59 43.99 -17.37
N GLU A 9 39.42 43.67 -16.79
CA GLU A 9 39.29 43.69 -15.33
C GLU A 9 40.09 42.54 -14.68
N PRO A 10 40.87 42.78 -13.62
CA PRO A 10 41.65 41.74 -12.95
C PRO A 10 40.75 40.60 -12.45
N ALA A 11 41.23 39.35 -12.53
CA ALA A 11 40.49 38.16 -12.10
C ALA A 11 39.86 38.25 -10.68
N PRO A 12 40.51 38.87 -9.66
CA PRO A 12 39.91 39.06 -8.33
C PRO A 12 38.66 39.96 -8.34
N HIS A 13 38.65 41.00 -9.17
CA HIS A 13 37.52 41.93 -9.29
C HIS A 13 36.31 41.28 -9.97
N ARG A 14 36.55 40.48 -11.02
CA ARG A 14 35.51 39.71 -11.70
C ARG A 14 34.84 38.68 -10.80
N PHE A 15 35.63 37.99 -9.96
CA PHE A 15 35.08 37.03 -9.01
C PHE A 15 34.20 37.71 -7.95
N ALA A 16 34.67 38.83 -7.38
CA ALA A 16 33.89 39.61 -6.40
C ALA A 16 32.58 40.15 -6.99
N ALA A 17 32.61 40.65 -8.23
CA ALA A 17 31.42 41.13 -8.94
C ALA A 17 30.41 39.98 -9.20
N ASN A 18 30.89 38.84 -9.71
CA ASN A 18 30.06 37.66 -9.93
C ASN A 18 29.47 37.11 -8.62
N ALA A 19 30.23 37.14 -7.53
CA ALA A 19 29.77 36.75 -6.19
C ALA A 19 28.67 37.68 -5.67
N ALA A 20 28.81 39.00 -5.87
CA ALA A 20 27.79 39.97 -5.49
C ALA A 20 26.51 39.84 -6.34
N ASP A 21 26.65 39.63 -7.65
CA ASP A 21 25.53 39.34 -8.56
C ASP A 21 24.78 38.07 -8.14
N PHE A 22 25.54 37.02 -7.82
CA PHE A 22 24.98 35.76 -7.34
C PHE A 22 24.25 35.93 -6.01
N ALA A 23 24.84 36.63 -5.03
CA ALA A 23 24.21 36.85 -3.72
C ALA A 23 22.89 37.63 -3.86
N ARG A 24 22.87 38.69 -4.68
CA ARG A 24 21.66 39.47 -5.00
C ARG A 24 20.57 38.63 -5.64
N ALA A 25 20.92 37.93 -6.72
CA ALA A 25 19.99 37.09 -7.46
C ALA A 25 19.41 35.99 -6.55
N SER A 26 20.24 35.41 -5.68
CA SER A 26 19.83 34.36 -4.75
C SER A 26 18.97 34.88 -3.60
N LEU A 27 19.21 36.11 -3.10
CA LEU A 27 18.35 36.67 -2.05
C LEU A 27 16.91 36.89 -2.53
N SER A 28 16.71 37.17 -3.82
CA SER A 28 15.36 37.25 -4.40
C SER A 28 14.57 35.94 -4.29
N TYR A 29 15.28 34.80 -4.14
CA TYR A 29 14.66 33.49 -3.92
C TYR A 29 13.98 33.38 -2.56
N VAL A 30 14.41 34.13 -1.54
CA VAL A 30 13.70 34.22 -0.24
C VAL A 30 12.26 34.68 -0.46
N GLY A 31 12.05 35.65 -1.34
CA GLY A 31 10.72 36.13 -1.72
C GLY A 31 9.90 35.04 -2.44
N VAL A 32 10.51 34.26 -3.33
CA VAL A 32 9.83 33.15 -4.02
C VAL A 32 9.37 32.08 -3.02
N VAL A 33 10.24 31.65 -2.11
CA VAL A 33 9.88 30.65 -1.09
C VAL A 33 8.79 31.18 -0.14
N ALA A 34 8.86 32.46 0.25
CA ALA A 34 7.81 33.08 1.04
C ALA A 34 6.46 33.12 0.29
N LEU A 35 6.47 33.35 -1.03
CA LEU A 35 5.24 33.28 -1.83
C LEU A 35 4.69 31.85 -1.95
N VAL A 36 5.57 30.84 -2.04
CA VAL A 36 5.15 29.42 -1.96
C VAL A 36 4.48 29.14 -0.61
N ARG A 37 5.02 29.68 0.50
CA ARG A 37 4.39 29.56 1.83
C ARG A 37 3.02 30.24 1.90
N VAL A 38 2.87 31.43 1.33
CA VAL A 38 1.58 32.13 1.25
C VAL A 38 0.57 31.33 0.41
N TYR A 39 1.04 30.67 -0.65
CA TYR A 39 0.19 29.77 -1.43
C TYR A 39 -0.21 28.52 -0.63
N GLU A 40 0.72 27.88 0.07
CA GLU A 40 0.40 26.75 0.97
C GLU A 40 -0.64 27.16 2.04
N LEU A 41 -0.47 28.35 2.62
CA LEU A 41 -1.45 28.96 3.52
C LEU A 41 -2.82 29.14 2.89
N ALA A 42 -2.87 29.58 1.63
CA ALA A 42 -4.10 29.74 0.89
C ALA A 42 -4.78 28.39 0.63
N LEU A 43 -4.02 27.32 0.40
CA LEU A 43 -4.54 25.96 0.28
C LEU A 43 -5.16 25.47 1.61
N PHE A 44 -4.67 25.94 2.76
CA PHE A 44 -5.25 25.63 4.07
C PHE A 44 -6.41 26.53 4.49
N ARG A 45 -6.77 27.58 3.73
CA ARG A 45 -7.83 28.49 4.16
C ARG A 45 -9.14 27.72 4.31
N GLY A 46 -9.64 27.68 5.55
CA GLY A 46 -10.85 26.95 5.91
C GLY A 46 -10.64 25.50 6.33
N SER A 47 -9.40 24.99 6.40
CA SER A 47 -9.09 23.67 6.97
C SER A 47 -8.89 23.76 8.48
N SER A 48 -9.66 22.98 9.23
CA SER A 48 -9.51 22.81 10.67
C SER A 48 -8.32 21.93 11.07
N ALA A 49 -7.65 21.28 10.10
CA ALA A 49 -6.52 20.38 10.33
C ALA A 49 -5.25 21.10 10.82
N PHE A 50 -5.11 22.39 10.51
CA PHE A 50 -3.91 23.18 10.80
C PHE A 50 -4.24 24.56 11.43
N PRO A 51 -4.71 24.60 12.69
CA PRO A 51 -4.98 25.86 13.39
C PRO A 51 -3.66 26.45 13.91
N ALA A 52 -2.80 26.89 13.00
CA ALA A 52 -1.49 27.41 13.35
C ALA A 52 -1.61 28.86 13.86
N SER A 53 -1.13 29.07 15.09
CA SER A 53 -1.00 30.40 15.70
C SER A 53 -0.02 31.29 14.93
N ALA A 54 -0.07 32.60 15.15
CA ALA A 54 0.91 33.54 14.58
C ALA A 54 2.36 33.13 14.86
N ARG A 55 2.61 32.46 16.00
CA ARG A 55 3.91 31.90 16.36
C ARG A 55 4.37 30.79 15.40
N VAL A 56 3.49 29.84 15.08
CA VAL A 56 3.78 28.73 14.16
C VAL A 56 4.13 29.28 12.77
N TRP A 57 3.38 30.27 12.29
CA TRP A 57 3.66 30.91 11.01
C TRP A 57 4.94 31.72 11.00
N GLY A 58 5.24 32.46 12.07
CA GLY A 58 6.52 33.16 12.22
C GLY A 58 7.72 32.19 12.15
N GLN A 59 7.60 31.04 12.80
CA GLN A 59 8.61 29.98 12.71
C GLN A 59 8.70 29.38 11.30
N ALA A 60 7.58 29.20 10.60
CA ALA A 60 7.54 28.70 9.24
C ALA A 60 8.31 29.62 8.27
N PHE A 61 8.02 30.93 8.28
CA PHE A 61 8.71 31.91 7.45
C PHE A 61 10.20 32.02 7.78
N ALA A 62 10.58 31.89 9.06
CA ALA A 62 11.99 31.85 9.46
C ALA A 62 12.70 30.61 8.89
N ALA A 63 12.08 29.43 8.96
CA ALA A 63 12.60 28.19 8.39
C ALA A 63 12.72 28.27 6.86
N ASP A 64 11.74 28.88 6.19
CA ASP A 64 11.73 29.11 4.75
C ASP A 64 12.87 30.05 4.32
N ALA A 65 13.09 31.14 5.05
CA ALA A 65 14.21 32.06 4.79
C ALA A 65 15.57 31.38 5.00
N ALA A 66 15.72 30.61 6.08
CA ALA A 66 16.92 29.84 6.35
C ALA A 66 17.20 28.78 5.26
N PHE A 67 16.15 28.11 4.76
CA PHE A 67 16.25 27.18 3.65
C PHE A 67 16.72 27.88 2.36
N ALA A 68 16.12 29.02 2.01
CA ALA A 68 16.48 29.78 0.82
C ALA A 68 17.94 30.27 0.86
N LEU A 69 18.40 30.77 2.00
CA LEU A 69 19.79 31.20 2.19
C LEU A 69 20.78 30.03 2.10
N THR A 70 20.42 28.88 2.67
CA THR A 70 21.25 27.67 2.58
C THR A 70 21.32 27.17 1.14
N THR A 71 20.20 27.21 0.42
CA THR A 71 20.14 26.85 -1.00
C THR A 71 21.03 27.77 -1.82
N ALA A 72 21.00 29.09 -1.56
CA ALA A 72 21.89 30.05 -2.18
C ALA A 72 23.37 29.68 -1.95
N LEU A 73 23.75 29.35 -0.73
CA LEU A 73 25.13 28.95 -0.40
C LEU A 73 25.55 27.67 -1.13
N VAL A 74 24.69 26.65 -1.18
CA VAL A 74 24.97 25.38 -1.88
C VAL A 74 25.13 25.60 -3.39
N LEU A 75 24.30 26.45 -3.99
CA LEU A 75 24.38 26.78 -5.41
C LEU A 75 25.58 27.69 -5.74
N ALA A 76 26.13 28.41 -4.76
CA ALA A 76 27.21 29.38 -4.97
C ALA A 76 28.44 28.73 -5.61
N LEU A 77 28.90 27.59 -5.09
CA LEU A 77 30.13 26.96 -5.56
C LEU A 77 30.06 26.56 -7.05
N PRO A 78 29.12 25.72 -7.51
CA PRO A 78 29.08 25.32 -8.92
C PRO A 78 28.79 26.50 -9.85
N VAL A 79 27.95 27.46 -9.42
CA VAL A 79 27.60 28.62 -10.25
C VAL A 79 28.76 29.59 -10.38
N LEU A 80 29.50 29.88 -9.32
CA LEU A 80 30.64 30.80 -9.35
C LEU A 80 31.83 30.22 -10.12
N VAL A 81 32.06 28.90 -10.04
CA VAL A 81 33.06 28.20 -10.86
C VAL A 81 32.74 28.38 -12.35
N ILE A 82 31.49 28.18 -12.75
CA ILE A 82 31.08 28.39 -14.15
C ILE A 82 31.11 29.89 -14.50
N ALA A 83 30.75 30.77 -13.58
CA ALA A 83 30.72 32.22 -13.82
C ALA A 83 32.11 32.80 -14.12
N HIS A 84 33.16 32.16 -13.62
CA HIS A 84 34.55 32.51 -13.93
C HIS A 84 34.85 32.43 -15.43
N TRP A 85 34.37 31.38 -16.10
CA TRP A 85 34.63 31.13 -17.52
C TRP A 85 33.48 31.59 -18.43
N ALA A 86 32.23 31.49 -17.96
CA ALA A 86 31.02 31.70 -18.74
C ALA A 86 29.91 32.38 -17.90
N PRO A 87 30.00 33.69 -17.60
CA PRO A 87 29.08 34.40 -16.71
C PRO A 87 27.63 34.46 -17.22
N ARG A 88 27.42 34.43 -18.53
CA ARG A 88 26.06 34.34 -19.12
C ARG A 88 25.45 32.96 -18.86
N ALA A 89 26.22 31.89 -19.10
CA ALA A 89 25.78 30.52 -18.85
C ALA A 89 25.50 30.28 -17.36
N ALA A 90 26.39 30.74 -16.46
CA ALA A 90 26.20 30.65 -15.02
C ALA A 90 24.90 31.32 -14.55
N ARG A 91 24.58 32.52 -15.05
CA ARG A 91 23.31 33.20 -14.74
C ARG A 91 22.09 32.44 -15.25
N VAL A 92 22.17 31.83 -16.44
CA VAL A 92 21.07 31.01 -16.98
C VAL A 92 20.89 29.74 -16.14
N LEU A 93 21.97 29.01 -15.87
CA LEU A 93 21.96 27.81 -15.02
C LEU A 93 21.40 28.12 -13.64
N HIS A 94 21.87 29.17 -12.98
CA HIS A 94 21.38 29.56 -11.65
C HIS A 94 19.86 29.78 -11.66
N ARG A 95 19.35 30.57 -12.62
CA ARG A 95 17.91 30.81 -12.75
C ARG A 95 17.13 29.53 -13.06
N ALA A 96 17.67 28.65 -13.92
CA ALA A 96 17.06 27.36 -14.21
C ALA A 96 16.96 26.46 -12.96
N LEU A 97 18.02 26.43 -12.13
CA LEU A 97 18.01 25.70 -10.86
C LEU A 97 16.98 26.29 -9.88
N LEU A 98 16.90 27.62 -9.75
CA LEU A 98 15.88 28.25 -8.91
C LEU A 98 14.46 27.95 -9.39
N VAL A 99 14.22 27.92 -10.70
CA VAL A 99 12.94 27.50 -11.28
C VAL A 99 12.60 26.08 -10.88
N ILE A 100 13.52 25.13 -11.05
CA ILE A 100 13.31 23.73 -10.67
C ILE A 100 12.94 23.63 -9.18
N ILE A 101 13.72 24.27 -8.30
CA ILE A 101 13.51 24.18 -6.84
C ILE A 101 12.18 24.86 -6.44
N ALA A 102 11.83 26.01 -7.04
CA ALA A 102 10.56 26.68 -6.78
C ALA A 102 9.35 25.84 -7.22
N THR A 103 9.41 25.24 -8.41
CA THR A 103 8.35 24.37 -8.93
C THR A 103 8.20 23.12 -8.05
N VAL A 104 9.31 22.47 -7.67
CA VAL A 104 9.28 21.33 -6.76
C VAL A 104 8.73 21.72 -5.39
N ALA A 105 9.11 22.87 -4.83
CA ALA A 105 8.57 23.36 -3.57
C ALA A 105 7.05 23.57 -3.64
N ALA A 106 6.54 24.14 -4.75
CA ALA A 106 5.11 24.31 -4.98
C ALA A 106 4.37 22.96 -5.13
N MET A 107 4.95 21.99 -5.86
CA MET A 107 4.40 20.64 -5.97
C MET A 107 4.32 19.93 -4.60
N LEU A 108 5.37 20.05 -3.78
CA LEU A 108 5.41 19.47 -2.44
C LEU A 108 4.38 20.14 -1.50
N ALA A 109 4.16 21.45 -1.64
CA ALA A 109 3.12 22.17 -0.92
C ALA A 109 1.71 21.69 -1.33
N GLN A 110 1.46 21.49 -2.63
CA GLN A 110 0.21 20.92 -3.13
C GLN A 110 -0.02 19.49 -2.62
N TYR A 111 1.01 18.64 -2.68
CA TYR A 111 0.95 17.28 -2.13
C TYR A 111 0.63 17.29 -0.64
N PHE A 112 1.33 18.13 0.14
CA PHE A 112 1.09 18.22 1.57
C PHE A 112 -0.31 18.75 1.89
N ALA A 113 -0.82 19.71 1.12
CA ALA A 113 -2.18 20.22 1.29
C ALA A 113 -3.25 19.16 1.00
N ALA A 114 -3.01 18.26 0.04
CA ALA A 114 -3.93 17.18 -0.27
C ALA A 114 -3.86 16.03 0.74
N THR A 115 -2.66 15.67 1.20
CA THR A 115 -2.44 14.42 1.97
C THR A 115 -2.24 14.63 3.47
N HIS A 116 -1.97 15.86 3.91
CA HIS A 116 -1.53 16.22 5.27
C HIS A 116 -0.25 15.49 5.71
N VAL A 117 0.50 14.90 4.77
CA VAL A 117 1.77 14.20 4.99
C VAL A 117 2.85 14.89 4.17
N ALA A 118 4.00 15.18 4.77
CA ALA A 118 5.11 15.79 4.04
C ALA A 118 5.88 14.70 3.27
N LEU A 119 5.85 14.76 1.93
CA LEU A 119 6.56 13.80 1.08
C LEU A 119 8.06 13.85 1.35
N GLY A 120 8.67 12.69 1.60
CA GLY A 120 10.09 12.52 1.85
C GLY A 120 10.70 11.42 0.97
N ALA A 121 11.61 10.66 1.56
CA ALA A 121 12.29 9.53 0.89
C ALA A 121 11.37 8.32 0.62
N ASP A 122 10.17 8.33 1.20
CA ASP A 122 9.12 7.35 0.94
C ASP A 122 8.71 7.30 -0.53
N LEU A 123 8.87 8.41 -1.28
CA LEU A 123 8.70 8.44 -2.74
C LEU A 123 9.48 7.32 -3.44
N TYR A 124 10.68 6.98 -2.95
CA TYR A 124 11.53 5.94 -3.55
C TYR A 124 11.06 4.51 -3.25
N GLY A 125 10.06 4.34 -2.39
CA GLY A 125 9.50 3.05 -1.99
C GLY A 125 8.32 2.61 -2.86
N TYR A 126 7.72 3.52 -3.64
CA TYR A 126 6.57 3.23 -4.47
C TYR A 126 7.00 2.90 -5.91
N GLY A 127 6.38 1.88 -6.49
CA GLY A 127 6.51 1.59 -7.92
C GLY A 127 5.80 2.64 -8.77
N TRP A 128 6.22 2.79 -10.03
CA TRP A 128 5.55 3.70 -10.97
C TRP A 128 4.06 3.38 -11.14
N GLN A 129 3.70 2.10 -11.11
CA GLN A 129 2.31 1.66 -11.20
C GLN A 129 1.50 2.09 -9.96
N ASP A 130 2.01 1.86 -8.74
CA ASP A 130 1.34 2.30 -7.50
C ASP A 130 1.12 3.81 -7.49
N ILE A 131 2.12 4.59 -7.94
CA ILE A 131 2.02 6.05 -8.05
C ILE A 131 0.90 6.42 -9.03
N ARG A 132 0.87 5.78 -10.21
CA ARG A 132 -0.17 6.03 -11.22
C ARG A 132 -1.56 5.68 -10.70
N ASP A 133 -1.73 4.52 -10.08
CA ASP A 133 -3.01 4.04 -9.57
C ASP A 133 -3.52 4.94 -8.43
N THR A 134 -2.62 5.33 -7.50
CA THR A 134 -2.95 6.24 -6.40
C THR A 134 -3.35 7.63 -6.91
N VAL A 135 -2.58 8.20 -7.84
CA VAL A 135 -2.89 9.51 -8.42
C VAL A 135 -4.16 9.45 -9.25
N GLY A 136 -4.35 8.39 -10.04
CA GLY A 136 -5.53 8.19 -10.88
C GLY A 136 -6.82 8.04 -10.07
N ALA A 137 -6.76 7.42 -8.89
CA ALA A 137 -7.90 7.27 -8.00
C ALA A 137 -8.12 8.45 -7.04
N SER A 138 -7.20 9.42 -6.98
CA SER A 138 -7.34 10.68 -6.24
C SER A 138 -8.16 11.71 -7.03
N GLN A 139 -8.43 12.90 -6.47
CA GLN A 139 -9.20 13.96 -7.15
C GLN A 139 -8.51 14.61 -8.38
N GLY A 140 -7.40 14.06 -8.87
CA GLY A 140 -6.64 14.60 -10.00
C GLY A 140 -5.93 15.92 -9.68
N VAL A 141 -5.21 16.48 -10.67
CA VAL A 141 -4.52 17.77 -10.53
C VAL A 141 -5.42 18.89 -11.03
N SER A 142 -5.77 19.85 -10.16
CA SER A 142 -6.63 20.98 -10.54
C SER A 142 -5.93 21.94 -11.50
N VAL A 143 -6.71 22.62 -12.35
CA VAL A 143 -6.19 23.68 -13.24
C VAL A 143 -5.49 24.78 -12.43
N GLY A 144 -6.02 25.12 -11.26
CA GLY A 144 -5.39 26.07 -10.33
C GLY A 144 -4.03 25.60 -9.82
N ALA A 145 -3.88 24.30 -9.53
CA ALA A 145 -2.60 23.71 -9.15
C ALA A 145 -1.57 23.81 -10.28
N LEU A 146 -1.95 23.48 -11.53
CA LEU A 146 -1.06 23.62 -12.70
C LEU A 146 -0.67 25.09 -12.95
N ALA A 147 -1.63 26.01 -12.86
CA ALA A 147 -1.38 27.44 -13.03
C ALA A 147 -0.40 27.97 -11.98
N ALA A 148 -0.50 27.52 -10.72
CA ALA A 148 0.44 27.89 -9.67
C ALA A 148 1.87 27.46 -10.00
N LEU A 149 2.08 26.25 -10.56
CA LEU A 149 3.41 25.80 -10.98
C LEU A 149 4.03 26.71 -12.04
N VAL A 150 3.23 27.11 -13.04
CA VAL A 150 3.66 28.05 -14.10
C VAL A 150 4.02 29.41 -13.51
N VAL A 151 3.20 29.92 -12.58
CA VAL A 151 3.45 31.21 -11.89
C VAL A 151 4.75 31.16 -11.09
N PHE A 152 4.98 30.12 -10.28
CA PHE A 152 6.21 30.00 -9.49
C PHE A 152 7.45 29.83 -10.35
N ALA A 153 7.36 29.09 -11.47
CA ALA A 153 8.43 29.02 -12.46
C ALA A 153 8.73 30.40 -13.07
N ALA A 154 7.71 31.17 -13.46
CA ALA A 154 7.89 32.50 -14.01
C ALA A 154 8.50 33.48 -12.99
N LEU A 155 8.04 33.45 -11.73
CA LEU A 155 8.57 34.27 -10.64
C LEU A 155 10.04 33.95 -10.34
N ALA A 156 10.38 32.66 -10.22
CA ALA A 156 11.75 32.20 -9.99
C ALA A 156 12.70 32.54 -11.15
N TRP A 157 12.19 32.69 -12.37
CA TRP A 157 12.97 33.15 -13.52
C TRP A 157 13.13 34.67 -13.58
N TRP A 158 12.08 35.42 -13.24
CA TRP A 158 12.00 36.87 -13.41
C TRP A 158 12.58 37.66 -12.23
N LEU A 159 12.29 37.27 -10.98
CA LEU A 159 12.72 38.01 -9.78
C LEU A 159 14.25 38.12 -9.67
N PRO A 160 15.05 37.05 -9.87
CA PRO A 160 16.51 37.18 -9.82
C PRO A 160 17.07 38.14 -10.87
N ARG A 161 16.41 38.27 -12.04
CA ARG A 161 16.81 39.22 -13.09
C ARG A 161 16.57 40.66 -12.66
N ARG A 162 15.45 40.90 -11.97
CA ARG A 162 15.09 42.23 -11.45
C ARG A 162 15.99 42.63 -10.28
N ALA A 163 16.32 41.69 -9.40
CA ALA A 163 17.16 41.93 -8.22
C ALA A 163 18.57 42.44 -8.57
N LEU A 164 19.11 42.08 -9.74
CA LEU A 164 20.39 42.61 -10.24
C LEU A 164 20.38 44.12 -10.48
N ARG A 165 19.20 44.75 -10.57
CA ARG A 165 19.06 46.22 -10.76
C ARG A 165 19.04 46.99 -9.44
N TRP A 166 18.96 46.33 -8.28
CA TRP A 166 18.96 47.00 -6.98
C TRP A 166 20.39 47.39 -6.58
N PRO A 167 20.65 48.63 -6.08
CA PRO A 167 21.93 49.00 -5.46
C PRO A 167 22.35 48.02 -4.34
N TRP A 168 23.59 47.54 -4.38
CA TRP A 168 24.06 46.51 -3.44
C TRP A 168 25.50 46.78 -2.99
N SER A 169 25.70 46.85 -1.68
CA SER A 169 26.98 47.17 -1.09
C SER A 169 27.79 45.90 -0.77
N PRO A 170 29.14 45.97 -0.76
CA PRO A 170 29.97 44.86 -0.30
C PRO A 170 29.63 44.38 1.12
N ARG A 171 29.24 45.30 2.02
CA ARG A 171 28.79 44.97 3.38
C ARG A 171 27.54 44.07 3.36
N ALA A 172 26.60 44.31 2.45
CA ALA A 172 25.41 43.48 2.27
C ALA A 172 25.76 42.07 1.76
N SER A 173 26.76 41.93 0.89
CA SER A 173 27.27 40.62 0.47
C SER A 173 27.85 39.84 1.65
N VAL A 174 28.67 40.50 2.48
CA VAL A 174 29.27 39.87 3.68
C VAL A 174 28.18 39.47 4.66
N ALA A 175 27.22 40.34 4.97
CA ALA A 175 26.11 40.04 5.85
C ALA A 175 25.27 38.85 5.35
N THR A 176 24.96 38.81 4.05
CA THR A 176 24.21 37.70 3.43
C THR A 176 24.97 36.38 3.52
N LEU A 177 26.29 36.40 3.26
CA LEU A 177 27.14 35.21 3.39
C LEU A 177 27.21 34.74 4.85
N MET A 178 27.40 35.66 5.81
CA MET A 178 27.45 35.32 7.24
C MET A 178 26.11 34.73 7.71
N LEU A 179 24.98 35.27 7.24
CA LEU A 179 23.67 34.72 7.56
C LEU A 179 23.46 33.33 6.96
N ALA A 180 23.90 33.11 5.71
CA ALA A 180 23.84 31.79 5.07
C ALA A 180 24.79 30.77 5.70
N LEU A 181 25.95 31.20 6.21
CA LEU A 181 26.83 30.34 7.00
C LEU A 181 26.23 30.01 8.37
N ALA A 182 25.58 30.99 9.01
CA ALA A 182 24.87 30.77 10.27
C ALA A 182 23.76 29.72 10.13
N THR A 183 23.02 29.71 9.02
CA THR A 183 21.96 28.69 8.80
C THR A 183 22.54 27.28 8.65
N VAL A 184 23.77 27.14 8.15
CA VAL A 184 24.50 25.86 8.11
C VAL A 184 24.96 25.46 9.52
N ALA A 185 25.55 26.39 10.27
CA ALA A 185 26.05 26.15 11.64
C ALA A 185 24.93 25.87 12.65
N LEU A 186 23.74 26.43 12.45
CA LEU A 186 22.58 26.31 13.33
C LEU A 186 21.43 25.58 12.60
N PRO A 187 21.47 24.24 12.51
CA PRO A 187 20.46 23.46 11.77
C PRO A 187 19.02 23.67 12.26
N GLY A 188 18.84 24.01 13.55
CA GLY A 188 17.53 24.38 14.11
C GLY A 188 16.85 25.58 13.44
N MET A 189 17.61 26.42 12.73
CA MET A 189 17.04 27.51 11.91
C MET A 189 16.31 26.99 10.67
N ARG A 190 16.74 25.85 10.10
CA ARG A 190 16.12 25.24 8.90
C ARG A 190 15.03 24.24 9.26
N ALA A 191 15.20 23.59 10.40
CA ALA A 191 14.37 22.50 10.87
C ALA A 191 13.99 22.77 12.33
N PRO A 192 12.83 23.41 12.59
CA PRO A 192 12.40 23.61 13.96
C PRO A 192 12.19 22.23 14.63
N ALA A 193 12.48 22.13 15.93
CA ALA A 193 12.34 20.86 16.65
C ALA A 193 10.85 20.49 16.79
N PRO A 194 10.45 19.22 16.58
CA PRO A 194 9.05 18.80 16.78
C PRO A 194 8.52 19.12 18.18
N SER A 195 9.39 19.04 19.21
CA SER A 195 9.06 19.38 20.61
C SER A 195 8.71 20.85 20.83
N ALA A 196 8.97 21.74 19.88
CA ALA A 196 8.60 23.15 19.96
C ALA A 196 7.11 23.42 19.61
N PHE A 197 6.38 22.38 19.19
CA PHE A 197 4.99 22.48 18.71
C PHE A 197 4.05 21.65 19.59
N ALA A 198 2.80 22.12 19.71
CA ALA A 198 1.78 21.45 20.51
C ALA A 198 1.23 20.17 19.84
N SER A 199 1.36 20.06 18.52
CA SER A 199 0.87 18.92 17.75
C SER A 199 1.77 18.60 16.55
N GLU A 200 1.69 17.37 16.04
CA GLU A 200 2.38 16.97 14.80
C GLU A 200 1.90 17.80 13.60
N SER A 201 0.61 18.14 13.55
CA SER A 201 0.06 19.00 12.51
C SER A 201 0.69 20.40 12.51
N ASP A 202 0.87 21.03 13.68
CA ASP A 202 1.50 22.34 13.79
C ASP A 202 2.98 22.30 13.35
N TYR A 203 3.68 21.25 13.75
CA TYR A 203 5.06 21.02 13.32
C TYR A 203 5.16 20.87 11.80
N LEU A 204 4.33 20.01 11.21
CA LEU A 204 4.32 19.78 9.77
C LEU A 204 3.90 21.04 8.99
N ALA A 205 2.98 21.84 9.53
CA ALA A 205 2.64 23.14 8.96
C ALA A 205 3.84 24.09 8.95
N ALA A 206 4.61 24.18 10.05
CA ALA A 206 5.80 25.02 10.10
C ALA A 206 6.97 24.51 9.25
N ALA A 207 7.07 23.19 9.01
CA ALA A 207 8.17 22.62 8.24
C ALA A 207 8.19 23.12 6.78
N ASN A 208 9.37 23.49 6.29
CA ASN A 208 9.58 23.75 4.86
C ASN A 208 9.60 22.42 4.10
N LYS A 209 8.69 22.23 3.13
CA LYS A 209 8.50 20.93 2.47
C LYS A 209 9.66 20.55 1.55
N ALA A 210 10.29 21.52 0.89
CA ALA A 210 11.47 21.26 0.07
C ALA A 210 12.67 20.84 0.93
N TYR A 211 12.89 21.51 2.07
CA TYR A 211 13.89 21.11 3.04
C TYR A 211 13.57 19.73 3.65
N TRP A 212 12.31 19.48 4.02
CA TRP A 212 11.87 18.17 4.52
C TRP A 212 12.20 17.06 3.53
N PHE A 213 11.80 17.22 2.26
CA PHE A 213 12.10 16.25 1.21
C PHE A 213 13.61 16.02 1.06
N ALA A 214 14.40 17.09 0.92
CA ALA A 214 15.84 17.00 0.76
C ALA A 214 16.54 16.35 1.95
N SER A 215 16.18 16.74 3.17
CA SER A 215 16.77 16.22 4.41
C SER A 215 16.40 14.76 4.66
N ARG A 216 15.15 14.35 4.40
CA ARG A 216 14.71 12.96 4.50
C ARG A 216 15.36 12.08 3.45
N SER A 217 15.52 12.56 2.21
CA SER A 217 16.25 11.85 1.16
C SER A 217 17.73 11.68 1.50
N ALA A 218 18.39 12.71 2.04
CA ALA A 218 19.78 12.59 2.50
C ALA A 218 19.93 11.62 3.68
N THR A 219 19.01 11.68 4.66
CA THR A 219 18.97 10.77 5.81
C THR A 219 18.79 9.33 5.35
N TYR A 220 17.84 9.08 4.45
CA TYR A 220 17.62 7.76 3.88
C TYR A 220 18.87 7.18 3.19
N LEU A 221 19.58 7.99 2.40
CA LEU A 221 20.81 7.53 1.73
C LEU A 221 21.94 7.20 2.73
N ARG A 222 22.10 8.03 3.77
CA ARG A 222 23.07 7.79 4.84
C ARG A 222 22.72 6.54 5.65
N ASP A 223 21.50 6.49 6.17
CA ASP A 223 21.02 5.37 6.99
C ASP A 223 21.09 4.06 6.20
N ARG A 224 20.78 4.07 4.91
CA ARG A 224 20.96 2.90 4.03
C ARG A 224 22.39 2.37 4.04
N TRP A 225 23.38 3.25 3.93
CA TRP A 225 24.79 2.84 3.96
C TRP A 225 25.17 2.26 5.32
N GLU A 226 24.71 2.86 6.42
CA GLU A 226 24.97 2.38 7.77
C GLU A 226 24.31 1.03 8.05
N ILE A 227 23.04 0.86 7.68
CA ILE A 227 22.28 -0.38 7.79
C ILE A 227 22.96 -1.48 6.99
N GLN A 228 23.36 -1.21 5.74
CA GLN A 228 24.06 -2.20 4.91
C GLN A 228 25.42 -2.59 5.48
N ARG A 229 26.15 -1.63 6.06
CA ARG A 229 27.41 -1.89 6.75
C ARG A 229 27.18 -2.79 7.98
N ALA A 230 26.19 -2.47 8.82
CA ALA A 230 25.83 -3.29 9.98
C ALA A 230 25.34 -4.69 9.57
N ALA A 231 24.54 -4.79 8.51
CA ALA A 231 24.06 -6.07 7.99
C ALA A 231 25.19 -6.98 7.47
N ARG A 232 26.38 -6.46 7.16
CA ARG A 232 27.53 -7.30 6.75
C ARG A 232 28.12 -8.12 7.90
N SER A 233 27.95 -7.71 9.15
CA SER A 233 28.44 -8.49 10.30
C SER A 233 27.48 -9.60 10.73
N LEU A 234 26.24 -9.62 10.22
CA LEU A 234 25.26 -10.65 10.52
C LEU A 234 25.51 -11.93 9.69
N SER A 235 25.21 -13.07 10.29
CA SER A 235 25.36 -14.40 9.69
C SER A 235 24.22 -15.33 10.12
N GLY A 236 24.00 -16.42 9.39
CA GLY A 236 23.01 -17.43 9.75
C GLY A 236 21.57 -16.94 9.59
N TYR A 237 20.71 -17.29 10.56
CA TYR A 237 19.28 -16.96 10.57
C TYR A 237 18.94 -16.23 11.89
N PRO A 238 19.26 -14.92 12.01
CA PRO A 238 19.24 -14.20 13.28
C PRO A 238 17.84 -14.05 13.91
N LEU A 239 16.77 -14.24 13.14
CA LEU A 239 15.40 -14.24 13.67
C LEU A 239 14.98 -15.61 14.24
N MET A 240 15.65 -16.71 13.90
CA MET A 240 15.26 -18.05 14.32
C MET A 240 15.54 -18.30 15.80
N HIS A 241 14.48 -18.42 16.59
CA HIS A 241 14.55 -18.69 18.03
C HIS A 241 13.58 -19.81 18.40
N ARG A 242 13.76 -20.40 19.59
CA ARG A 242 12.84 -21.42 20.12
C ARG A 242 11.49 -20.78 20.39
N VAL A 243 10.42 -21.41 19.93
CA VAL A 243 9.06 -20.97 20.20
C VAL A 243 8.35 -22.03 21.04
N ALA A 244 7.66 -21.57 22.07
CA ALA A 244 6.78 -22.38 22.90
C ALA A 244 5.56 -21.50 23.22
N PRO A 245 4.72 -21.20 22.20
CA PRO A 245 3.65 -20.23 22.39
C PRO A 245 2.60 -20.83 23.33
N GLU A 246 2.29 -20.10 24.40
CA GLU A 246 1.26 -20.46 25.36
C GLU A 246 -0.13 -20.34 24.70
N ASP A 247 -1.01 -21.30 24.97
CA ASP A 247 -2.40 -21.20 24.51
C ASP A 247 -3.18 -20.19 25.37
N VAL A 248 -3.06 -18.92 24.97
CA VAL A 248 -3.72 -17.79 25.61
C VAL A 248 -5.16 -17.56 25.12
N LEU A 249 -5.58 -18.22 24.03
CA LEU A 249 -6.90 -18.01 23.41
C LEU A 249 -7.88 -19.15 23.71
N GLY A 250 -7.43 -20.41 23.67
CA GLY A 250 -8.26 -21.60 23.87
C GLY A 250 -9.13 -21.56 25.13
N PRO A 251 -8.62 -21.12 26.30
CA PRO A 251 -9.43 -20.98 27.52
C PRO A 251 -10.66 -20.06 27.37
N HIS A 252 -10.67 -19.14 26.40
CA HIS A 252 -11.78 -18.22 26.15
C HIS A 252 -12.88 -18.81 25.27
N PHE A 253 -12.64 -19.94 24.61
CA PHE A 253 -13.57 -20.56 23.68
C PHE A 253 -14.08 -21.93 24.18
N ALA A 254 -15.33 -22.23 23.89
CA ALA A 254 -15.92 -23.56 24.00
C ALA A 254 -15.66 -24.32 22.69
N LEU A 255 -14.39 -24.63 22.43
CA LEU A 255 -13.97 -25.35 21.22
C LEU A 255 -14.57 -26.76 21.19
N GLY A 256 -15.17 -27.12 20.06
CA GLY A 256 -15.71 -28.46 19.80
C GLY A 256 -14.68 -29.41 19.17
N ALA A 257 -15.10 -30.62 18.81
CA ALA A 257 -14.23 -31.62 18.19
C ALA A 257 -13.77 -31.25 16.76
N GLU A 258 -14.60 -30.51 16.02
CA GLU A 258 -14.23 -30.01 14.70
C GLU A 258 -13.37 -28.76 14.79
N LYS A 259 -12.36 -28.66 13.91
CA LYS A 259 -11.53 -27.46 13.77
C LYS A 259 -12.39 -26.25 13.35
N PRO A 260 -12.18 -25.06 13.95
CA PRO A 260 -12.99 -23.90 13.65
C PRO A 260 -12.61 -23.29 12.30
N ASN A 261 -13.58 -22.63 11.66
CA ASN A 261 -13.26 -21.67 10.60
C ASN A 261 -12.67 -20.40 11.24
N LEU A 262 -11.66 -19.83 10.59
CA LEU A 262 -11.02 -18.58 10.99
C LEU A 262 -11.30 -17.52 9.93
N VAL A 263 -11.96 -16.43 10.33
CA VAL A 263 -12.37 -15.36 9.41
C VAL A 263 -11.69 -14.08 9.82
N PHE A 264 -10.70 -13.65 9.05
CA PHE A 264 -9.97 -12.40 9.26
C PHE A 264 -10.61 -11.28 8.45
N VAL A 265 -11.07 -10.22 9.12
CA VAL A 265 -11.64 -9.03 8.48
C VAL A 265 -10.75 -7.84 8.79
N ILE A 266 -9.96 -7.44 7.79
CA ILE A 266 -9.04 -6.31 7.86
C ILE A 266 -9.75 -5.09 7.25
N VAL A 267 -10.03 -4.10 8.10
CA VAL A 267 -10.78 -2.90 7.74
C VAL A 267 -9.82 -1.76 7.39
N GLU A 268 -9.80 -1.38 6.11
CA GLU A 268 -8.95 -0.33 5.56
C GLU A 268 -9.05 0.99 6.34
N GLY A 269 -7.90 1.53 6.77
CA GLY A 269 -7.80 2.82 7.44
C GLY A 269 -8.51 2.92 8.80
N LEU A 270 -9.01 1.82 9.36
CA LEU A 270 -9.74 1.83 10.64
C LEU A 270 -8.78 1.93 11.84
N GLY A 271 -8.52 3.16 12.26
CA GLY A 271 -7.77 3.43 13.49
C GLY A 271 -8.64 3.47 14.74
N ARG A 272 -8.03 3.29 15.92
CA ARG A 272 -8.70 3.37 17.22
C ARG A 272 -9.25 4.76 17.56
N ASP A 273 -8.78 5.80 16.87
CA ASP A 273 -9.33 7.15 16.94
C ASP A 273 -10.80 7.22 16.46
N PHE A 274 -11.31 6.24 15.69
CA PHE A 274 -12.63 6.28 15.03
C PHE A 274 -13.66 5.28 15.58
N THR A 275 -13.23 4.34 16.42
CA THR A 275 -14.08 3.24 16.89
C THR A 275 -13.72 2.84 18.32
N GLY A 276 -14.73 2.41 19.08
CA GLY A 276 -14.62 1.95 20.45
C GLY A 276 -14.67 3.06 21.51
N PRO A 277 -14.80 2.68 22.80
CA PRO A 277 -14.91 3.62 23.90
C PRO A 277 -13.75 4.62 23.96
N GLY A 278 -14.03 5.91 24.18
CA GLY A 278 -12.98 6.94 24.27
C GLY A 278 -12.30 7.32 22.95
N ALA A 279 -12.82 6.87 21.80
CA ALA A 279 -12.33 7.29 20.49
C ALA A 279 -12.62 8.79 20.23
N THR A 280 -11.56 9.56 19.96
CA THR A 280 -11.63 11.02 19.72
C THR A 280 -12.63 11.38 18.60
N TYR A 281 -12.67 10.59 17.53
CA TYR A 281 -13.54 10.76 16.37
C TYR A 281 -14.61 9.64 16.27
N GLY A 282 -14.94 8.98 17.39
CA GLY A 282 -15.90 7.87 17.43
C GLY A 282 -17.36 8.23 17.18
N GLY A 283 -18.27 7.25 17.29
CA GLY A 283 -19.72 7.42 17.11
C GLY A 283 -20.22 7.16 15.68
N PHE A 284 -19.34 6.73 14.78
CA PHE A 284 -19.66 6.43 13.39
C PHE A 284 -19.47 4.93 13.02
N THR A 285 -19.27 4.07 14.04
CA THR A 285 -19.10 2.62 13.89
C THR A 285 -19.97 1.82 14.89
N PRO A 286 -21.30 2.08 14.95
CA PRO A 286 -22.16 1.51 15.98
C PRO A 286 -22.23 -0.03 15.98
N PHE A 287 -22.12 -0.69 14.82
CA PHE A 287 -22.08 -2.15 14.76
C PHE A 287 -20.78 -2.70 15.36
N LEU A 288 -19.62 -2.15 14.97
CA LEU A 288 -18.33 -2.57 15.54
C LEU A 288 -18.24 -2.32 17.04
N ASP A 289 -18.77 -1.20 17.53
CA ASP A 289 -18.84 -0.89 18.97
C ASP A 289 -19.69 -1.94 19.72
N SER A 290 -20.83 -2.31 19.15
CA SER A 290 -21.70 -3.38 19.67
C SER A 290 -21.02 -4.76 19.62
N LEU A 291 -20.32 -5.07 18.52
CA LEU A 291 -19.58 -6.31 18.36
C LEU A 291 -18.49 -6.44 19.43
N ALA A 292 -17.72 -5.38 19.65
CA ALA A 292 -16.64 -5.35 20.65
C ALA A 292 -17.15 -5.61 22.08
N ALA A 293 -18.35 -5.11 22.42
CA ALA A 293 -18.96 -5.31 23.73
C ALA A 293 -19.31 -6.78 24.03
N HIS A 294 -19.53 -7.60 22.99
CA HIS A 294 -19.87 -9.02 23.09
C HIS A 294 -18.71 -9.95 22.70
N SER A 295 -17.48 -9.43 22.67
CA SER A 295 -16.29 -10.11 22.15
C SER A 295 -15.12 -10.06 23.12
N LEU A 296 -14.02 -10.75 22.79
CA LEU A 296 -12.72 -10.35 23.33
C LEU A 296 -12.26 -9.11 22.56
N SER A 297 -11.93 -8.02 23.26
CA SER A 297 -11.51 -6.78 22.63
C SER A 297 -10.26 -6.22 23.28
N TRP A 298 -9.29 -5.85 22.46
CA TRP A 298 -8.07 -5.19 22.92
C TRP A 298 -8.20 -3.67 22.80
N ASP A 299 -8.04 -2.99 23.92
CA ASP A 299 -7.99 -1.51 23.95
C ASP A 299 -6.70 -0.97 23.34
N ASN A 300 -5.62 -1.74 23.48
CA ASN A 300 -4.25 -1.33 23.22
C ASN A 300 -3.60 -2.28 22.20
N PHE A 301 -4.13 -2.28 20.98
CA PHE A 301 -3.63 -3.08 19.88
C PHE A 301 -2.97 -2.22 18.80
N LEU A 302 -1.83 -2.69 18.28
CA LEU A 302 -1.00 -1.96 17.33
C LEU A 302 -0.92 -2.69 15.99
N SER A 303 -1.21 -1.97 14.91
CA SER A 303 -0.64 -2.31 13.62
C SER A 303 0.86 -2.07 13.65
N THR A 304 1.60 -2.80 12.82
CA THR A 304 3.06 -2.68 12.75
C THR A 304 3.51 -1.80 11.59
N SER A 305 2.57 -1.45 10.70
CA SER A 305 2.75 -0.48 9.64
C SER A 305 1.71 0.64 9.70
N GLY A 306 2.08 1.82 9.19
CA GLY A 306 1.16 2.95 9.03
C GLY A 306 0.45 2.99 7.68
N ARG A 307 0.58 1.95 6.84
CA ARG A 307 -0.11 1.77 5.55
C ARG A 307 -0.37 0.27 5.32
N THR A 308 -1.26 -0.05 4.38
CA THR A 308 -1.71 -1.41 4.05
C THR A 308 -0.57 -2.39 3.72
N PHE A 309 0.52 -1.95 3.10
CA PHE A 309 1.63 -2.82 2.66
C PHE A 309 2.23 -3.75 3.75
N GLY A 310 2.07 -3.42 5.04
CA GLY A 310 2.65 -4.18 6.15
C GLY A 310 1.67 -5.10 6.88
N VAL A 311 0.35 -4.98 6.67
CA VAL A 311 -0.63 -5.73 7.48
C VAL A 311 -0.58 -7.23 7.23
N LEU A 312 -0.58 -7.68 5.96
CA LEU A 312 -0.64 -9.11 5.64
C LEU A 312 0.62 -9.87 6.09
N PRO A 313 1.85 -9.37 5.84
CA PRO A 313 3.06 -10.05 6.30
C PRO A 313 3.18 -10.11 7.83
N SER A 314 2.80 -9.04 8.52
CA SER A 314 2.90 -8.99 9.99
C SER A 314 1.83 -9.83 10.68
N LEU A 315 0.57 -9.68 10.26
CA LEU A 315 -0.59 -10.37 10.84
C LEU A 315 -0.55 -11.87 10.58
N LEU A 316 -0.24 -12.26 9.34
CA LEU A 316 -0.31 -13.66 8.90
C LEU A 316 1.02 -14.37 9.03
N GLY A 317 2.15 -13.69 9.14
CA GLY A 317 3.47 -14.35 9.13
C GLY A 317 4.38 -13.97 10.29
N SER A 318 4.02 -12.94 11.08
CA SER A 318 4.92 -12.37 12.08
C SER A 318 6.28 -11.97 11.47
N LEU A 319 6.26 -11.46 10.23
CA LEU A 319 7.45 -11.29 9.38
C LEU A 319 8.12 -9.91 9.53
N PRO A 320 9.41 -9.78 9.20
CA PRO A 320 10.07 -8.48 9.05
C PRO A 320 9.49 -7.68 7.87
N PHE A 321 9.91 -6.42 7.75
CA PHE A 321 9.32 -5.47 6.81
C PHE A 321 9.99 -5.38 5.44
N GLY A 322 11.25 -5.79 5.29
CA GLY A 322 12.03 -5.43 4.10
C GLY A 322 12.28 -3.92 4.01
N ARG A 323 12.85 -3.47 2.89
CA ARG A 323 13.22 -2.04 2.74
C ARG A 323 12.02 -1.15 2.46
N ALA A 324 11.22 -1.52 1.47
CA ALA A 324 10.04 -0.77 1.03
C ALA A 324 8.71 -1.41 1.47
N GLY A 325 8.77 -2.47 2.28
CA GLY A 325 7.63 -3.36 2.55
C GLY A 325 7.95 -4.79 2.12
N PHE A 326 7.37 -5.77 2.83
CA PHE A 326 7.75 -7.17 2.63
C PHE A 326 7.16 -7.71 1.32
N MET A 327 5.92 -7.30 1.02
CA MET A 327 5.23 -7.66 -0.23
C MET A 327 5.95 -7.05 -1.46
N GLU A 328 6.65 -5.92 -1.30
CA GLU A 328 7.44 -5.29 -2.37
C GLU A 328 8.65 -6.12 -2.82
N LEU A 329 9.06 -7.11 -2.04
CA LEU A 329 10.10 -8.05 -2.45
C LEU A 329 9.66 -8.91 -3.64
N GLY A 330 8.35 -9.06 -3.87
CA GLY A 330 7.78 -9.81 -5.01
C GLY A 330 8.41 -11.20 -5.16
N ALA A 331 8.92 -11.50 -6.35
CA ALA A 331 9.58 -12.77 -6.65
C ALA A 331 10.85 -13.05 -5.81
N THR A 332 11.40 -12.05 -5.12
CA THR A 332 12.60 -12.18 -4.26
C THR A 332 12.26 -12.32 -2.78
N MET A 333 10.98 -12.47 -2.43
CA MET A 333 10.56 -12.76 -1.04
C MET A 333 11.33 -13.97 -0.50
N PRO A 334 12.04 -13.81 0.65
CA PRO A 334 12.75 -14.91 1.29
C PRO A 334 11.88 -16.12 1.59
N ALA A 335 12.51 -17.27 1.78
CA ALA A 335 12.01 -18.44 2.47
C ALA A 335 11.29 -18.09 3.79
N HIS A 336 9.96 -18.27 3.85
CA HIS A 336 9.15 -18.08 5.06
C HIS A 336 7.90 -18.96 5.08
N ALA A 337 7.37 -19.15 6.29
CA ALA A 337 6.06 -19.72 6.55
C ALA A 337 5.12 -18.64 7.09
N SER A 338 3.82 -18.86 6.93
CA SER A 338 2.74 -18.04 7.44
C SER A 338 1.58 -18.89 7.93
N LEU A 339 0.60 -18.26 8.57
CA LEU A 339 -0.63 -18.87 9.04
C LEU A 339 -1.33 -19.60 7.90
N VAL A 340 -1.29 -19.06 6.68
CA VAL A 340 -1.84 -19.72 5.49
C VAL A 340 -1.16 -21.09 5.28
N THR A 341 0.17 -21.11 5.21
CA THR A 341 0.94 -22.36 4.97
C THR A 341 0.77 -23.39 6.11
N TYR A 342 0.75 -22.96 7.37
CA TYR A 342 0.54 -23.86 8.52
C TYR A 342 -0.86 -24.50 8.49
N LEU A 343 -1.88 -23.71 8.15
CA LEU A 343 -3.25 -24.18 8.13
C LEU A 343 -3.54 -25.07 6.92
N GLN A 344 -2.96 -24.77 5.74
CA GLN A 344 -3.05 -25.66 4.58
C GLN A 344 -2.47 -27.04 4.87
N GLY A 345 -1.28 -27.10 5.47
CA GLY A 345 -0.68 -28.35 5.95
C GLY A 345 -1.52 -29.10 6.99
N SER A 346 -2.52 -28.42 7.58
CA SER A 346 -3.43 -28.94 8.59
C SER A 346 -4.85 -29.20 8.07
N GLY A 347 -5.05 -29.20 6.75
CA GLY A 347 -6.32 -29.53 6.08
C GLY A 347 -7.30 -28.36 5.96
N TYR A 348 -6.85 -27.12 6.14
CA TYR A 348 -7.69 -25.95 5.89
C TYR A 348 -7.76 -25.61 4.41
N THR A 349 -8.95 -25.20 3.96
CA THR A 349 -9.11 -24.45 2.71
C THR A 349 -8.91 -22.96 2.97
N THR A 350 -8.12 -22.30 2.13
CA THR A 350 -7.68 -20.91 2.34
C THR A 350 -8.21 -19.98 1.24
N ASN A 351 -8.80 -18.86 1.65
CA ASN A 351 -9.39 -17.88 0.74
C ASN A 351 -8.89 -16.48 1.09
N TYR A 352 -8.56 -15.69 0.07
CA TYR A 352 -8.32 -14.26 0.16
C TYR A 352 -9.33 -13.52 -0.72
N PHE A 353 -10.01 -12.53 -0.15
CA PHE A 353 -11.02 -11.72 -0.82
C PHE A 353 -10.69 -10.23 -0.68
N THR A 354 -10.58 -9.53 -1.82
CA THR A 354 -10.50 -8.06 -1.88
C THR A 354 -11.36 -7.54 -3.03
N GLY A 355 -11.92 -6.34 -2.86
CA GLY A 355 -12.62 -5.61 -3.91
C GLY A 355 -11.70 -4.87 -4.89
N THR A 356 -10.39 -4.84 -4.62
CA THR A 356 -9.39 -4.01 -5.34
C THR A 356 -8.57 -4.81 -6.33
N ASN A 357 -7.75 -4.13 -7.15
CA ASN A 357 -6.75 -4.79 -7.97
C ASN A 357 -5.67 -5.43 -7.07
N GLY A 358 -5.53 -6.76 -7.12
CA GLY A 358 -4.57 -7.50 -6.29
C GLY A 358 -3.10 -7.15 -6.54
N GLN A 359 -2.77 -6.56 -7.70
CA GLN A 359 -1.39 -6.16 -8.01
C GLN A 359 -0.94 -4.92 -7.23
N PHE A 360 -1.88 -4.10 -6.75
CA PHE A 360 -1.57 -2.94 -5.93
C PHE A 360 -0.92 -3.39 -4.61
N ASP A 361 0.19 -2.75 -4.24
CA ASP A 361 1.03 -3.15 -3.09
C ASP A 361 1.53 -4.61 -3.14
N ARG A 362 1.47 -5.26 -4.32
CA ARG A 362 1.88 -6.66 -4.55
C ARG A 362 1.19 -7.68 -3.62
N ILE A 363 -0.06 -7.42 -3.25
CA ILE A 363 -0.87 -8.34 -2.46
C ILE A 363 -0.99 -9.69 -3.16
N ASP A 364 -1.17 -9.69 -4.48
CA ASP A 364 -1.24 -10.89 -5.31
C ASP A 364 0.02 -11.72 -5.22
N ALA A 365 1.20 -11.11 -5.29
CA ALA A 365 2.49 -11.78 -5.15
C ALA A 365 2.66 -12.40 -3.76
N PHE A 366 2.29 -11.69 -2.70
CA PHE A 366 2.41 -12.23 -1.35
C PHE A 366 1.46 -13.41 -1.11
N MET A 367 0.20 -13.30 -1.54
CA MET A 367 -0.80 -14.37 -1.38
C MET A 367 -0.53 -15.59 -2.24
N ASP A 368 -0.04 -15.39 -3.47
CA ASP A 368 0.43 -16.47 -4.35
C ASP A 368 1.63 -17.19 -3.71
N ARG A 369 2.57 -16.43 -3.15
CA ARG A 369 3.73 -16.96 -2.40
C ARG A 369 3.34 -17.71 -1.11
N GLN A 370 2.17 -17.42 -0.52
CA GLN A 370 1.62 -18.17 0.61
C GLN A 370 0.88 -19.45 0.17
N GLY A 371 0.56 -19.58 -1.12
CA GLY A 371 -0.14 -20.74 -1.67
C GLY A 371 -1.64 -20.71 -1.50
N VAL A 372 -2.29 -19.55 -1.29
CA VAL A 372 -3.74 -19.48 -1.03
C VAL A 372 -4.57 -20.23 -2.09
N ASP A 373 -5.54 -21.06 -1.66
CA ASP A 373 -6.30 -21.90 -2.59
C ASP A 373 -7.21 -21.08 -3.52
N ARG A 374 -7.72 -19.96 -3.00
CA ARG A 374 -8.54 -19.01 -3.74
C ARG A 374 -8.12 -17.57 -3.45
N PHE A 375 -7.77 -16.85 -4.52
CA PHE A 375 -7.51 -15.42 -4.48
C PHE A 375 -8.53 -14.69 -5.35
N ILE A 376 -9.42 -13.91 -4.74
CA ILE A 376 -10.44 -13.11 -5.44
C ILE A 376 -10.09 -11.64 -5.28
N ASP A 377 -9.79 -11.00 -6.41
CA ASP A 377 -9.60 -9.54 -6.52
C ASP A 377 -10.70 -8.92 -7.39
N ALA A 378 -10.54 -7.65 -7.79
CA ALA A 378 -11.49 -6.93 -8.63
C ALA A 378 -11.89 -7.67 -9.93
N ALA A 379 -11.03 -8.51 -10.51
CA ALA A 379 -11.36 -9.27 -11.72
C ALA A 379 -12.31 -10.46 -11.44
N GLY A 380 -12.46 -10.86 -10.18
CA GLY A 380 -13.35 -11.93 -9.75
C GLY A 380 -14.83 -11.52 -9.59
N PHE A 381 -15.16 -10.25 -9.82
CA PHE A 381 -16.51 -9.70 -9.70
C PHE A 381 -17.23 -9.68 -11.05
N GLY A 382 -18.37 -10.37 -11.11
CA GLY A 382 -19.21 -10.40 -12.32
C GLY A 382 -20.00 -9.11 -12.57
N PRO A 383 -20.68 -9.01 -13.73
CA PRO A 383 -21.38 -7.79 -14.17
C PRO A 383 -22.54 -7.35 -13.27
N ARG A 384 -23.02 -8.24 -12.39
CA ARG A 384 -24.05 -7.92 -11.38
C ARG A 384 -23.56 -6.96 -10.30
N TYR A 385 -22.25 -6.89 -10.08
CA TYR A 385 -21.66 -6.02 -9.06
C TYR A 385 -21.26 -4.68 -9.68
N ARG A 386 -21.42 -3.62 -8.89
CA ARG A 386 -21.01 -2.27 -9.29
C ARG A 386 -19.79 -1.84 -8.51
N ARG A 387 -18.85 -1.20 -9.21
CA ARG A 387 -17.68 -0.58 -8.60
C ARG A 387 -18.09 0.66 -7.79
N GLN A 388 -17.22 1.07 -6.87
CA GLN A 388 -17.36 2.34 -6.16
C GLN A 388 -17.35 3.49 -7.15
N PRO A 389 -18.10 4.58 -6.90
CA PRO A 389 -18.00 5.80 -7.69
C PRO A 389 -16.55 6.29 -7.77
N ALA A 390 -16.10 6.63 -8.98
CA ALA A 390 -14.82 7.28 -9.20
C ALA A 390 -14.93 8.80 -8.93
N PRO A 391 -13.83 9.47 -8.53
CA PRO A 391 -13.82 10.93 -8.49
C PRO A 391 -13.92 11.53 -9.91
N PRO A 392 -14.31 12.80 -10.07
CA PRO A 392 -14.37 13.44 -11.37
C PRO A 392 -13.02 13.38 -12.12
N GLY A 393 -13.00 12.74 -13.30
CA GLY A 393 -11.80 12.59 -14.11
C GLY A 393 -10.77 11.58 -13.56
N GLY A 394 -11.11 10.81 -12.53
CA GLY A 394 -10.28 9.74 -11.98
C GLY A 394 -10.91 8.35 -12.10
N GLU A 395 -10.26 7.38 -11.46
CA GLU A 395 -10.60 5.95 -11.53
C GLU A 395 -11.13 5.42 -10.18
N SER A 396 -11.88 4.32 -10.23
CA SER A 396 -12.38 3.65 -9.04
C SER A 396 -11.37 2.64 -8.50
N TRP A 397 -11.17 2.62 -7.18
CA TRP A 397 -10.34 1.59 -6.51
C TRP A 397 -10.87 0.16 -6.69
N GLY A 398 -12.16 -0.01 -6.99
CA GLY A 398 -12.75 -1.33 -7.19
C GLY A 398 -14.15 -1.45 -6.60
N TYR A 399 -14.47 -2.59 -5.99
CA TYR A 399 -15.80 -2.92 -5.48
C TYR A 399 -15.95 -2.54 -4.00
N PRO A 400 -17.11 -1.99 -3.59
CA PRO A 400 -17.34 -1.59 -2.22
C PRO A 400 -17.45 -2.79 -1.27
N ASP A 401 -17.27 -2.55 0.02
CA ASP A 401 -17.24 -3.59 1.06
C ASP A 401 -18.50 -4.49 1.07
N GLY A 402 -19.69 -3.90 0.85
CA GLY A 402 -20.92 -4.69 0.75
C GLY A 402 -20.92 -5.67 -0.44
N ALA A 403 -20.34 -5.27 -1.58
CA ALA A 403 -20.19 -6.14 -2.74
C ALA A 403 -19.13 -7.23 -2.49
N LEU A 404 -18.01 -6.88 -1.85
CA LEU A 404 -16.97 -7.81 -1.42
C LEU A 404 -17.55 -8.94 -0.56
N PHE A 405 -18.27 -8.58 0.50
CA PHE A 405 -18.87 -9.56 1.40
C PHE A 405 -19.93 -10.41 0.69
N ALA A 406 -20.82 -9.81 -0.09
CA ALA A 406 -21.83 -10.56 -0.85
C ALA A 406 -21.20 -11.55 -1.85
N ARG A 407 -20.14 -11.13 -2.56
CA ARG A 407 -19.41 -12.00 -3.50
C ARG A 407 -18.72 -13.16 -2.80
N SER A 408 -18.10 -12.90 -1.65
CA SER A 408 -17.48 -13.99 -0.88
C SER A 408 -18.50 -15.04 -0.44
N LEU A 409 -19.67 -14.62 0.07
CA LEU A 409 -20.70 -15.54 0.56
C LEU A 409 -21.28 -16.39 -0.57
N GLU A 410 -21.45 -15.83 -1.76
CA GLU A 410 -21.80 -16.59 -2.96
C GLU A 410 -20.74 -17.66 -3.28
N LEU A 411 -19.46 -17.28 -3.30
CA LEU A 411 -18.36 -18.21 -3.62
C LEU A 411 -18.12 -19.27 -2.53
N LEU A 412 -18.51 -18.98 -1.28
CA LEU A 412 -18.47 -19.90 -0.16
C LEU A 412 -19.76 -20.72 -0.03
N SER A 413 -20.78 -20.47 -0.85
CA SER A 413 -22.01 -21.28 -0.89
C SER A 413 -21.71 -22.59 -1.61
N GLY A 414 -22.00 -23.73 -0.98
CA GLY A 414 -21.65 -25.05 -1.53
C GLY A 414 -20.16 -25.40 -1.44
N ALA A 415 -19.37 -24.65 -0.66
CA ALA A 415 -17.99 -25.04 -0.36
C ALA A 415 -17.96 -26.38 0.41
N PRO A 416 -16.92 -27.21 0.22
CA PRO A 416 -16.72 -28.43 1.01
C PRO A 416 -16.77 -28.14 2.52
N PRO A 417 -17.17 -29.13 3.35
CA PRO A 417 -17.25 -28.98 4.81
C PRO A 417 -15.85 -29.05 5.47
N THR A 418 -14.82 -28.51 4.84
CA THR A 418 -13.48 -28.38 5.41
C THR A 418 -13.40 -27.17 6.36
N PRO A 419 -12.50 -27.18 7.35
CA PRO A 419 -12.19 -25.96 8.08
C PRO A 419 -11.58 -24.93 7.12
N ARG A 420 -11.89 -23.64 7.32
CA ARG A 420 -11.45 -22.57 6.42
C ARG A 420 -10.66 -21.48 7.11
N LEU A 421 -9.74 -20.89 6.36
CA LEU A 421 -9.15 -19.58 6.63
C LEU A 421 -9.68 -18.62 5.56
N ASP A 422 -10.55 -17.69 5.94
CA ASP A 422 -11.09 -16.68 5.04
C ASP A 422 -10.51 -15.31 5.43
N ILE A 423 -9.73 -14.68 4.54
CA ILE A 423 -9.08 -13.39 4.77
C ILE A 423 -9.74 -12.33 3.88
N TYR A 424 -10.18 -11.24 4.48
CA TYR A 424 -10.85 -10.12 3.84
C TYR A 424 -10.05 -8.84 4.04
N LEU A 425 -9.85 -8.08 2.96
CA LEU A 425 -9.35 -6.70 3.02
C LEU A 425 -10.38 -5.77 2.36
N THR A 426 -10.92 -4.84 3.16
CA THR A 426 -11.93 -3.87 2.70
C THR A 426 -11.29 -2.69 1.97
N ILE A 427 -12.10 -1.79 1.39
CA ILE A 427 -11.58 -0.60 0.66
C ILE A 427 -12.49 0.64 0.75
N SER A 428 -13.75 0.52 1.17
CA SER A 428 -14.69 1.67 1.11
C SER A 428 -14.29 2.85 2.00
N THR A 429 -13.41 2.64 2.98
CA THR A 429 -12.82 3.65 3.87
C THR A 429 -11.47 4.22 3.35
N HIS A 430 -11.22 4.15 2.04
CA HIS A 430 -10.07 4.75 1.36
C HIS A 430 -10.45 6.05 0.62
N GLU A 431 -9.47 6.93 0.39
CA GLU A 431 -9.63 8.11 -0.47
C GLU A 431 -10.14 7.70 -1.87
N PRO A 432 -11.15 8.38 -2.47
CA PRO A 432 -11.70 9.71 -2.14
C PRO A 432 -12.90 9.72 -1.18
N PHE A 433 -13.19 8.63 -0.47
CA PHE A 433 -14.30 8.53 0.50
C PHE A 433 -15.69 8.81 -0.08
N ILE A 434 -15.98 8.15 -1.21
CA ILE A 434 -17.27 8.23 -1.93
C ILE A 434 -17.96 6.87 -1.84
N PRO A 435 -18.69 6.56 -0.76
CA PRO A 435 -19.37 5.29 -0.63
C PRO A 435 -20.60 5.22 -1.57
N PRO A 436 -21.05 4.02 -1.95
CA PRO A 436 -22.35 3.86 -2.58
C PRO A 436 -23.46 4.51 -1.74
N ASP A 437 -24.44 5.12 -2.42
CA ASP A 437 -25.53 5.85 -1.76
C ASP A 437 -25.03 6.98 -0.83
N SER A 438 -24.03 7.73 -1.30
CA SER A 438 -23.37 8.82 -0.56
C SER A 438 -24.36 9.81 0.07
N ALA A 439 -25.47 10.14 -0.60
CA ALA A 439 -26.47 11.06 -0.08
C ALA A 439 -27.11 10.55 1.23
N ARG A 440 -27.52 9.27 1.27
CA ARG A 440 -28.04 8.63 2.49
C ARG A 440 -27.01 8.64 3.62
N TYR A 441 -25.77 8.28 3.33
CA TYR A 441 -24.73 8.21 4.36
C TYR A 441 -24.29 9.60 4.86
N ARG A 442 -24.38 10.64 4.03
CA ARG A 442 -24.22 12.03 4.47
C ARG A 442 -25.35 12.45 5.41
N ALA A 443 -26.60 12.13 5.10
CA ALA A 443 -27.72 12.42 6.01
C ALA A 443 -27.57 11.68 7.36
N ARG A 444 -27.08 10.43 7.35
CA ARG A 444 -26.79 9.70 8.59
C ARG A 444 -25.60 10.27 9.37
N PHE A 445 -24.57 10.75 8.67
CA PHE A 445 -23.48 11.48 9.31
C PHE A 445 -24.02 12.70 10.07
N GLU A 446 -24.89 13.49 9.45
CA GLU A 446 -25.51 14.66 10.10
C GLU A 446 -26.32 14.27 11.35
N ALA A 447 -27.11 13.19 11.27
CA ALA A 447 -27.85 12.69 12.42
C ALA A 447 -26.93 12.19 13.55
N ALA A 448 -25.86 11.46 13.22
CA ALA A 448 -24.89 10.98 14.20
C ALA A 448 -24.10 12.13 14.84
N LEU A 449 -23.74 13.15 14.06
CA LEU A 449 -23.08 14.36 14.54
C LEU A 449 -23.97 15.14 15.53
N ALA A 450 -25.26 15.31 15.19
CA ALA A 450 -26.23 15.98 16.05
C ALA A 450 -26.42 15.23 17.38
N ALA A 451 -26.44 13.90 17.36
CA ALA A 451 -26.53 13.08 18.57
C ALA A 451 -25.28 13.16 19.45
N ARG A 452 -24.09 13.35 18.84
CA ARG A 452 -22.80 13.44 19.54
C ARG A 452 -22.59 14.75 20.29
N GLN A 453 -23.17 15.86 19.81
CA GLN A 453 -23.00 17.21 20.37
C GLN A 453 -21.52 17.59 20.68
N PRO A 454 -20.60 17.49 19.69
CA PRO A 454 -19.21 17.86 19.91
C PRO A 454 -19.05 19.38 20.12
N ASP A 455 -17.90 19.80 20.67
CA ASP A 455 -17.55 21.23 20.67
C ASP A 455 -17.40 21.79 19.24
N ALA A 456 -17.48 23.12 19.10
CA ALA A 456 -17.48 23.78 17.79
C ALA A 456 -16.24 23.50 16.93
N ARG A 457 -15.07 23.25 17.54
CA ARG A 457 -13.83 22.95 16.81
C ARG A 457 -13.91 21.55 16.23
N LEU A 458 -14.30 20.57 17.05
CA LEU A 458 -14.48 19.19 16.61
C LEU A 458 -15.62 19.08 15.60
N GLU A 459 -16.74 19.76 15.82
CA GLU A 459 -17.87 19.77 14.86
C GLU A 459 -17.42 20.19 13.46
N ARG A 460 -16.70 21.32 13.37
CA ARG A 460 -16.17 21.82 12.10
C ARG A 460 -15.26 20.79 11.41
N LEU A 461 -14.36 20.17 12.17
CA LEU A 461 -13.45 19.14 11.64
C LEU A 461 -14.20 17.92 11.13
N LEU A 462 -15.22 17.46 11.85
CA LEU A 462 -16.06 16.34 11.42
C LEU A 462 -16.82 16.69 10.13
N ARG A 463 -17.39 17.90 10.02
CA ARG A 463 -18.12 18.38 8.83
C ARG A 463 -17.22 18.52 7.60
N GLU A 464 -16.02 19.06 7.76
CA GLU A 464 -15.00 19.15 6.70
C GLU A 464 -14.64 17.76 6.15
N ASN A 465 -14.63 16.75 7.02
CA ASN A 465 -14.28 15.36 6.69
C ASN A 465 -15.52 14.46 6.58
N ALA A 466 -16.72 15.00 6.35
CA ALA A 466 -17.96 14.23 6.41
C ALA A 466 -18.04 13.06 5.39
N GLY A 467 -17.23 13.06 4.34
CA GLY A 467 -17.10 11.92 3.41
C GLY A 467 -16.43 10.71 4.05
N VAL A 468 -15.40 10.97 4.87
CA VAL A 468 -14.69 9.94 5.65
C VAL A 468 -15.67 9.25 6.60
N PHE A 469 -16.45 10.03 7.36
CA PHE A 469 -17.41 9.48 8.33
C PHE A 469 -18.62 8.82 7.67
N ALA A 470 -19.08 9.33 6.52
CA ALA A 470 -20.08 8.67 5.69
C ALA A 470 -19.57 7.30 5.19
N SER A 471 -18.30 7.21 4.80
CA SER A 471 -17.66 5.96 4.38
C SER A 471 -17.53 4.97 5.54
N LEU A 472 -17.16 5.44 6.74
CA LEU A 472 -17.13 4.63 7.96
C LEU A 472 -18.51 4.04 8.27
N LEU A 473 -19.58 4.84 8.20
CA LEU A 473 -20.95 4.36 8.40
C LEU A 473 -21.35 3.33 7.33
N TYR A 474 -20.90 3.50 6.08
CA TYR A 474 -21.13 2.51 5.01
C TYR A 474 -20.45 1.18 5.30
N THR A 475 -19.17 1.22 5.65
CA THR A 475 -18.40 0.01 5.98
C THR A 475 -18.96 -0.69 7.22
N ASP A 476 -19.37 0.07 8.25
CA ASP A 476 -20.02 -0.49 9.45
C ASP A 476 -21.36 -1.18 9.13
N ASP A 477 -22.18 -0.60 8.24
CA ASP A 477 -23.40 -1.24 7.72
C ASP A 477 -23.09 -2.51 6.90
N ALA A 478 -22.04 -2.48 6.07
CA ALA A 478 -21.62 -3.62 5.26
C ALA A 478 -21.14 -4.79 6.14
N LEU A 479 -20.37 -4.49 7.19
CA LEU A 479 -19.95 -5.46 8.20
C LEU A 479 -21.15 -6.06 8.94
N ARG A 480 -22.10 -5.23 9.37
CA ARG A 480 -23.34 -5.71 9.99
C ARG A 480 -24.10 -6.67 9.08
N ALA A 481 -24.27 -6.31 7.80
CA ALA A 481 -24.92 -7.16 6.82
C ALA A 481 -24.15 -8.48 6.61
N PHE A 482 -22.82 -8.42 6.55
CA PHE A 482 -21.95 -9.59 6.43
C PHE A 482 -22.12 -10.54 7.61
N PHE A 483 -21.99 -10.07 8.86
CA PHE A 483 -22.16 -10.90 10.05
C PHE A 483 -23.58 -11.48 10.13
N THR A 484 -24.60 -10.69 9.80
CA THR A 484 -26.01 -11.15 9.77
C THR A 484 -26.23 -12.25 8.74
N ALA A 485 -25.63 -12.13 7.56
CA ALA A 485 -25.74 -13.15 6.52
C ALA A 485 -24.88 -14.39 6.84
N TYR A 486 -23.69 -14.20 7.41
CA TYR A 486 -22.80 -15.29 7.80
C TYR A 486 -23.41 -16.13 8.91
N ALA A 487 -24.11 -15.51 9.86
CA ALA A 487 -24.80 -16.21 10.96
C ALA A 487 -25.86 -17.23 10.48
N LYS A 488 -26.33 -17.12 9.23
CA LYS A 488 -27.29 -18.07 8.62
C LYS A 488 -26.61 -19.30 8.02
N ARG A 489 -25.28 -19.33 7.96
CA ARG A 489 -24.54 -20.45 7.39
C ARG A 489 -24.48 -21.62 8.39
N PRO A 490 -24.50 -22.87 7.92
CA PRO A 490 -24.47 -24.05 8.79
C PRO A 490 -23.17 -24.16 9.61
N ASP A 491 -22.09 -23.52 9.15
CA ASP A 491 -20.77 -23.56 9.76
C ASP A 491 -20.47 -22.36 10.67
N TYR A 492 -21.43 -21.45 10.89
CA TYR A 492 -21.27 -20.29 11.76
C TYR A 492 -20.94 -20.68 13.20
N ALA A 493 -21.59 -21.74 13.72
CA ALA A 493 -21.43 -22.21 15.09
C ALA A 493 -19.98 -22.58 15.47
N ARG A 494 -19.13 -22.89 14.47
CA ARG A 494 -17.71 -23.19 14.65
C ARG A 494 -16.79 -22.14 14.01
N THR A 495 -17.21 -20.88 13.94
CA THR A 495 -16.44 -19.80 13.30
C THR A 495 -15.90 -18.79 14.32
N ILE A 496 -14.63 -18.40 14.17
CA ILE A 496 -13.99 -17.32 14.93
C ILE A 496 -13.66 -16.17 13.98
N PHE A 497 -14.17 -14.98 14.28
CA PHE A 497 -13.90 -13.75 13.54
C PHE A 497 -12.80 -12.94 14.22
N PHE A 498 -11.80 -12.54 13.46
CA PHE A 498 -10.71 -11.65 13.84
C PHE A 498 -10.90 -10.34 13.08
N VAL A 499 -11.40 -9.30 13.74
CA VAL A 499 -11.64 -7.99 13.11
C VAL A 499 -10.57 -7.00 13.57
N THR A 500 -9.85 -6.40 12.63
CA THR A 500 -8.80 -5.40 12.90
C THR A 500 -8.81 -4.30 11.86
N GLY A 501 -8.29 -3.13 12.20
CA GLY A 501 -7.79 -2.19 11.18
C GLY A 501 -6.43 -2.63 10.65
N ASP A 502 -6.06 -2.19 9.44
CA ASP A 502 -4.69 -2.32 8.93
C ASP A 502 -3.79 -1.16 9.41
N HIS A 503 -4.32 0.05 9.44
CA HIS A 503 -3.71 1.25 10.01
C HIS A 503 -4.76 2.33 10.26
N ARG A 504 -4.33 3.49 10.79
CA ARG A 504 -5.18 4.68 10.91
C ARG A 504 -5.27 5.45 9.59
N MET A 505 -6.47 5.83 9.17
CA MET A 505 -6.71 6.74 8.03
C MET A 505 -6.03 8.12 8.21
N ILE A 506 -5.76 8.79 7.09
CA ILE A 506 -4.88 9.98 7.03
C ILE A 506 -5.59 11.34 6.98
N PRO A 507 -6.70 11.56 6.24
CA PRO A 507 -7.20 12.93 6.01
C PRO A 507 -7.61 13.63 7.30
N VAL A 508 -8.04 12.87 8.32
CA VAL A 508 -8.34 13.37 9.65
C VAL A 508 -7.06 13.46 10.49
N PRO A 509 -6.72 14.62 11.10
CA PRO A 509 -5.49 14.80 11.88
C PRO A 509 -5.27 13.75 12.97
N ALA A 510 -4.05 13.21 13.07
CA ALA A 510 -3.70 12.23 14.10
C ALA A 510 -3.60 12.86 15.49
N THR A 511 -4.04 12.13 16.52
CA THR A 511 -3.98 12.58 17.92
C THR A 511 -2.57 12.52 18.49
N SER A 512 -1.71 11.66 17.94
CA SER A 512 -0.28 11.56 18.25
C SER A 512 0.45 10.82 17.13
N ARG A 513 1.80 10.83 17.14
CA ARG A 513 2.59 10.05 16.19
C ARG A 513 2.28 8.55 16.25
N LEU A 514 2.05 8.01 17.45
CA LEU A 514 1.69 6.59 17.68
C LEU A 514 0.27 6.26 17.20
N ALA A 515 -0.65 7.23 17.19
CA ALA A 515 -2.04 7.01 16.75
C ALA A 515 -2.10 6.39 15.35
N ARG A 516 -1.08 6.63 14.51
CA ARG A 516 -0.95 6.03 13.18
C ARG A 516 -1.03 4.49 13.19
N TYR A 517 -0.58 3.87 14.28
CA TYR A 517 -0.49 2.43 14.45
C TYR A 517 -1.60 1.86 15.33
N ARG A 518 -2.43 2.69 15.99
CA ARG A 518 -3.46 2.19 16.90
C ARG A 518 -4.67 1.74 16.10
N VAL A 519 -4.99 0.46 16.15
CA VAL A 519 -6.14 -0.15 15.44
C VAL A 519 -7.00 -0.96 16.42
N PRO A 520 -8.30 -1.14 16.18
CA PRO A 520 -9.10 -2.06 16.98
C PRO A 520 -8.65 -3.50 16.74
N PHE A 521 -8.85 -4.37 17.73
CA PHE A 521 -8.75 -5.82 17.54
C PHE A 521 -9.84 -6.52 18.34
N ILE A 522 -10.73 -7.21 17.63
CA ILE A 522 -11.94 -7.83 18.16
C ILE A 522 -11.96 -9.30 17.73
N LEU A 523 -12.07 -10.20 18.70
CA LEU A 523 -12.30 -11.63 18.49
C LEU A 523 -13.74 -11.98 18.86
N SER A 524 -14.55 -12.25 17.84
CA SER A 524 -15.97 -12.58 17.98
C SER A 524 -16.26 -14.01 17.55
N SER A 525 -17.07 -14.74 18.30
CA SER A 525 -17.46 -16.11 17.95
C SER A 525 -18.70 -16.53 18.74
N PRO A 526 -19.60 -17.36 18.17
CA PRO A 526 -20.63 -18.05 18.96
C PRO A 526 -20.05 -19.05 19.97
N MET A 527 -18.77 -19.44 19.84
CA MET A 527 -18.08 -20.31 20.82
C MET A 527 -17.48 -19.53 21.99
N LEU A 528 -17.59 -18.20 22.01
CA LEU A 528 -16.97 -17.39 23.05
C LEU A 528 -17.68 -17.64 24.40
N ARG A 529 -16.91 -17.97 25.45
CA ARG A 529 -17.46 -18.25 26.79
C ARG A 529 -18.01 -17.00 27.48
N ALA A 530 -17.27 -15.90 27.37
CA ALA A 530 -17.65 -14.60 27.91
C ALA A 530 -16.89 -13.48 27.18
N PRO A 531 -17.50 -12.29 27.03
CA PRO A 531 -16.77 -11.11 26.55
C PRO A 531 -15.70 -10.70 27.56
N LYS A 532 -14.60 -10.12 27.06
CA LYS A 532 -13.51 -9.62 27.91
C LYS A 532 -12.84 -8.42 27.26
N ARG A 533 -12.66 -7.36 28.04
CA ARG A 533 -11.79 -6.23 27.66
C ARG A 533 -10.37 -6.48 28.13
N ILE A 534 -9.43 -6.32 27.20
CA ILE A 534 -8.01 -6.61 27.35
C ILE A 534 -7.25 -5.30 27.18
N ARG A 535 -6.38 -4.99 28.15
CA ARG A 535 -5.67 -3.70 28.20
C ARG A 535 -4.17 -3.84 28.02
N ALA A 536 -3.65 -5.07 28.02
CA ALA A 536 -2.26 -5.30 27.68
C ALA A 536 -1.98 -4.94 26.21
N ILE A 537 -0.74 -4.52 25.96
CA ILE A 537 -0.29 -4.15 24.61
C ILE A 537 -0.07 -5.41 23.78
N SER A 538 -0.63 -5.46 22.58
CA SER A 538 -0.36 -6.49 21.58
C SER A 538 -0.32 -5.88 20.18
N SER A 539 0.19 -6.64 19.21
CA SER A 539 0.33 -6.18 17.83
C SER A 539 -0.06 -7.22 16.79
N HIS A 540 -0.10 -6.83 15.51
CA HIS A 540 -0.28 -7.80 14.41
C HIS A 540 0.71 -8.96 14.45
N PHE A 541 1.95 -8.75 14.91
CA PHE A 541 2.94 -9.82 15.01
C PHE A 541 2.55 -10.94 15.98
N ASP A 542 1.71 -10.64 16.96
CA ASP A 542 1.34 -11.55 18.04
C ASP A 542 0.18 -12.48 17.67
N VAL A 543 -0.46 -12.26 16.52
CA VAL A 543 -1.67 -13.00 16.11
C VAL A 543 -1.34 -14.41 15.64
N LEU A 544 -0.41 -14.59 14.70
CA LEU A 544 -0.02 -15.93 14.23
C LEU A 544 0.40 -16.87 15.37
N PRO A 545 1.31 -16.49 16.30
CA PRO A 545 1.72 -17.38 17.37
C PRO A 545 0.55 -17.82 18.26
N SER A 546 -0.39 -16.91 18.53
CA SER A 546 -1.55 -17.19 19.38
C SER A 546 -2.56 -18.12 18.74
N VAL A 547 -2.84 -17.91 17.45
CA VAL A 547 -3.78 -18.75 16.70
C VAL A 547 -3.22 -20.17 16.56
N LEU A 548 -1.92 -20.30 16.25
CA LEU A 548 -1.29 -21.62 16.17
C LEU A 548 -1.25 -22.33 17.52
N ALA A 549 -0.93 -21.63 18.62
CA ALA A 549 -0.95 -22.22 19.96
C ALA A 549 -2.32 -22.77 20.35
N MET A 550 -3.39 -22.00 20.09
CA MET A 550 -4.77 -22.43 20.32
C MET A 550 -5.13 -23.68 19.53
N LEU A 551 -4.79 -23.72 18.24
CA LEU A 551 -5.09 -24.87 17.40
C LEU A 551 -4.22 -26.09 17.73
N HIS A 552 -3.00 -25.87 18.19
CA HIS A 552 -2.12 -26.92 18.68
C HIS A 552 -2.70 -27.58 19.93
N GLY A 553 -3.02 -26.77 20.94
CA GLY A 553 -3.59 -27.25 22.21
C GLY A 553 -4.92 -27.99 22.03
N ALA A 554 -5.79 -27.51 21.14
CA ALA A 554 -7.12 -28.09 20.95
C ALA A 554 -7.17 -29.22 19.90
N TYR A 555 -6.33 -29.18 18.86
CA TYR A 555 -6.47 -30.05 17.67
C TYR A 555 -5.17 -30.70 17.19
N GLY A 556 -4.06 -30.53 17.91
CA GLY A 556 -2.76 -31.08 17.52
C GLY A 556 -2.21 -30.51 16.21
N VAL A 557 -2.63 -29.30 15.81
CA VAL A 557 -2.02 -28.60 14.66
C VAL A 557 -0.51 -28.45 14.91
N PRO A 558 0.37 -28.81 13.97
CA PRO A 558 1.82 -28.73 14.18
C PRO A 558 2.28 -27.30 14.44
N VAL A 559 3.09 -27.12 15.49
CA VAL A 559 3.82 -25.90 15.82
C VAL A 559 5.31 -26.24 15.76
N PRO A 560 6.13 -25.47 15.03
CA PRO A 560 7.56 -25.76 14.96
C PRO A 560 8.23 -25.49 16.30
N ASP A 561 9.30 -26.22 16.63
CA ASP A 561 10.10 -25.96 17.84
C ASP A 561 10.82 -24.61 17.79
N ARG A 562 11.11 -24.12 16.58
CA ARG A 562 11.77 -22.84 16.32
C ARG A 562 11.09 -22.11 15.17
N ALA A 563 10.98 -20.80 15.29
CA ALA A 563 10.42 -19.95 14.23
C ALA A 563 11.10 -18.57 14.17
N PRO A 564 10.97 -17.85 13.04
CA PRO A 564 11.52 -16.51 12.89
C PRO A 564 10.53 -15.39 13.26
N TRP A 565 9.50 -15.70 14.06
CA TRP A 565 8.41 -14.77 14.37
C TRP A 565 8.89 -13.55 15.16
N LEU A 566 8.44 -12.36 14.78
CA LEU A 566 8.74 -11.14 15.55
C LEU A 566 7.87 -11.01 16.80
N GLY A 567 6.66 -11.58 16.77
CA GLY A 567 5.74 -11.63 17.88
C GLY A 567 5.86 -12.92 18.66
N VAL A 568 5.38 -12.89 19.88
CA VAL A 568 5.52 -14.01 20.84
C VAL A 568 4.19 -14.48 21.40
N GLY A 569 3.08 -13.94 20.90
CA GLY A 569 1.72 -14.25 21.33
C GLY A 569 1.03 -13.07 22.00
N LEU A 570 -0.30 -13.05 21.87
CA LEU A 570 -1.20 -12.02 22.38
C LEU A 570 -1.13 -12.01 23.91
N ASP A 571 -1.18 -10.82 24.48
CA ASP A 571 -1.34 -10.67 25.92
C ASP A 571 -2.82 -10.44 26.23
N THR A 572 -3.43 -11.38 26.96
CA THR A 572 -4.87 -11.35 27.29
C THR A 572 -5.17 -10.74 28.67
N ALA A 573 -4.19 -10.06 29.30
CA ALA A 573 -4.39 -9.42 30.59
C ALA A 573 -5.32 -8.20 30.52
N SER A 574 -6.26 -8.12 31.46
CA SER A 574 -7.15 -6.97 31.62
C SER A 574 -6.46 -5.75 32.25
N ALA A 575 -5.29 -5.94 32.84
CA ALA A 575 -4.44 -4.84 33.33
C ALA A 575 -3.56 -4.30 32.20
N PHE A 576 -3.31 -2.98 32.23
CA PHE A 576 -2.36 -2.37 31.30
C PHE A 576 -0.94 -2.81 31.62
N ARG A 577 -0.26 -3.37 30.62
CA ARG A 577 1.17 -3.68 30.64
C ARG A 577 1.71 -3.75 29.22
N GLY A 578 2.98 -3.40 29.07
CA GLY A 578 3.73 -3.57 27.82
C GLY A 578 4.95 -4.44 28.10
N LEU A 579 4.99 -5.65 27.54
CA LEU A 579 6.06 -6.62 27.77
C LEU A 579 6.95 -6.84 26.53
N ARG A 580 6.53 -6.30 25.38
CA ARG A 580 7.07 -6.67 24.07
C ARG A 580 7.82 -5.52 23.42
N SER A 581 8.74 -5.86 22.53
CA SER A 581 9.35 -4.90 21.63
C SER A 581 8.65 -4.98 20.28
N VAL A 582 8.18 -3.85 19.74
CA VAL A 582 7.44 -3.78 18.49
C VAL A 582 8.11 -2.74 17.60
N PRO A 583 8.85 -3.16 16.55
CA PRO A 583 9.31 -2.25 15.52
C PRO A 583 8.12 -1.76 14.69
N LEU A 584 8.11 -0.48 14.32
CA LEU A 584 6.97 0.17 13.67
C LEU A 584 7.43 0.89 12.39
N MET A 585 6.87 0.48 11.25
CA MET A 585 7.19 1.06 9.94
C MET A 585 6.10 2.02 9.48
N ARG A 586 6.37 3.33 9.50
CA ARG A 586 5.33 4.36 9.29
C ARG A 586 4.77 4.33 7.87
N ILE A 587 5.66 4.32 6.88
CA ILE A 587 5.40 4.33 5.44
C ILE A 587 6.51 3.55 4.73
N LYS A 588 6.39 3.29 3.43
CA LYS A 588 7.44 2.60 2.65
C LYS A 588 8.77 3.34 2.86
N ASN A 589 9.84 2.61 3.21
CA ASN A 589 11.18 3.10 3.59
C ASN A 589 11.35 3.86 4.92
N GLU A 590 10.31 4.08 5.74
CA GLU A 590 10.44 4.78 7.04
C GLU A 590 10.19 3.82 8.23
N LEU A 591 11.27 3.22 8.73
CA LEU A 591 11.28 2.33 9.91
C LEU A 591 11.92 3.07 11.09
N ASP A 592 11.31 4.17 11.51
CA ASP A 592 11.87 5.16 12.46
C ASP A 592 11.32 5.04 13.89
N ASP A 593 10.29 4.23 14.10
CA ASP A 593 9.59 4.14 15.37
C ASP A 593 9.80 2.75 16.00
N TYR A 594 9.96 2.70 17.33
CA TYR A 594 10.20 1.46 18.07
C TYR A 594 9.57 1.52 19.46
N LEU A 595 8.70 0.57 19.75
CA LEU A 595 8.15 0.38 21.09
C LEU A 595 8.96 -0.68 21.82
N ASN A 596 9.36 -0.42 23.06
CA ASN A 596 9.99 -1.38 23.95
C ASN A 596 9.30 -1.38 25.32
N GLY A 597 8.42 -2.35 25.55
CA GLY A 597 7.53 -2.36 26.69
C GLY A 597 6.54 -1.20 26.63
N THR A 598 6.71 -0.19 27.48
CA THR A 598 5.94 1.07 27.47
C THR A 598 6.75 2.28 27.03
N ARG A 599 8.01 2.08 26.62
CA ARG A 599 8.89 3.14 26.09
C ARG A 599 8.78 3.21 24.58
N LEU A 600 8.27 4.31 24.06
CA LEU A 600 8.19 4.58 22.63
C LEU A 600 9.32 5.51 22.22
N LEU A 601 10.17 5.07 21.29
CA LEU A 601 11.02 5.96 20.51
C LEU A 601 10.31 6.26 19.19
N ALA A 602 9.94 7.52 18.95
CA ALA A 602 9.27 7.93 17.72
C ALA A 602 9.81 9.27 17.22
N GLY A 603 10.27 9.32 15.97
CA GLY A 603 10.88 10.53 15.40
C GLY A 603 12.07 11.08 16.22
N GLY A 604 12.84 10.19 16.87
CA GLY A 604 13.97 10.54 17.73
C GLY A 604 13.61 11.00 19.14
N THR A 605 12.33 11.13 19.48
CA THR A 605 11.86 11.50 20.82
C THR A 605 11.50 10.25 21.60
N LEU A 606 12.01 10.13 22.82
CA LEU A 606 11.60 9.09 23.77
C LEU A 606 10.35 9.54 24.52
N SER A 607 9.39 8.63 24.67
CA SER A 607 8.17 8.87 25.42
C SER A 607 7.76 7.63 26.22
N MET A 608 7.09 7.85 27.35
CA MET A 608 6.42 6.80 28.11
C MET A 608 4.94 6.74 27.72
N LEU A 609 4.42 5.53 27.53
CA LEU A 609 3.01 5.28 27.23
C LEU A 609 2.20 5.07 28.50
N ASP A 610 1.06 5.76 28.59
CA ASP A 610 0.05 5.51 29.61
C ASP A 610 -0.91 4.37 29.23
N SER A 611 -1.90 4.10 30.09
CA SER A 611 -2.88 3.03 29.90
C SER A 611 -3.81 3.18 28.68
N THR A 612 -3.75 4.32 28.00
CA THR A 612 -4.49 4.67 26.78
C THR A 612 -3.59 4.76 25.55
N LEU A 613 -2.32 4.37 25.67
CA LEU A 613 -1.27 4.54 24.66
C LEU A 613 -1.03 6.00 24.27
N THR A 614 -1.25 6.94 25.19
CA THR A 614 -0.89 8.34 24.95
C THR A 614 0.59 8.53 25.30
N PRO A 615 1.44 8.99 24.36
CA PRO A 615 2.85 9.18 24.62
C PRO A 615 3.11 10.48 25.37
N THR A 616 3.86 10.40 26.47
CA THR A 616 4.37 11.57 27.19
C THR A 616 5.90 11.62 27.04
N PRO A 617 6.49 12.69 26.45
CA PRO A 617 7.93 12.81 26.28
C PRO A 617 8.69 12.68 27.61
N VAL A 618 9.83 11.99 27.58
CA VAL A 618 10.72 11.82 28.74
C VAL A 618 12.14 12.19 28.35
N ASP A 619 12.80 12.98 29.20
CA ASP A 619 14.20 13.34 29.07
C ASP A 619 15.09 12.31 29.79
N ASP A 620 15.29 11.16 29.15
CA ASP A 620 16.16 10.07 29.62
C ASP A 620 17.07 9.64 28.46
N GLY A 621 18.25 10.26 28.38
CA GLY A 621 19.25 10.02 27.34
C GLY A 621 19.70 8.55 27.27
N PRO A 622 20.16 7.93 28.38
CA PRO A 622 20.55 6.53 28.39
C PRO A 622 19.44 5.57 27.94
N ALA A 623 18.19 5.77 28.39
CA ALA A 623 17.07 4.94 27.93
C ALA A 623 16.75 5.16 26.46
N ARG A 624 16.83 6.41 25.97
CA ARG A 624 16.61 6.74 24.56
C ARG A 624 17.63 6.02 23.70
N ASP A 625 18.90 6.11 24.07
CA ASP A 625 20.00 5.53 23.31
C ASP A 625 19.90 3.99 23.31
N ALA A 626 19.54 3.37 24.44
CA ALA A 626 19.29 1.92 24.50
C ALA A 626 18.12 1.45 23.59
N VAL A 627 17.04 2.23 23.50
CA VAL A 627 15.94 1.91 22.56
C VAL A 627 16.35 2.18 21.11
N ALA A 628 17.13 3.23 20.85
CA ALA A 628 17.66 3.55 19.52
C ALA A 628 18.62 2.47 19.00
N GLU A 629 19.50 1.94 19.85
CA GLU A 629 20.39 0.83 19.51
C GLU A 629 19.61 -0.42 19.08
N ARG A 630 18.51 -0.74 19.78
CA ARG A 630 17.61 -1.85 19.40
C ARG A 630 16.98 -1.62 18.04
N LEU A 631 16.55 -0.39 17.74
CA LEU A 631 16.01 -0.04 16.43
C LEU A 631 17.07 -0.18 15.33
N VAL A 632 18.29 0.31 15.55
CA VAL A 632 19.41 0.19 14.60
C VAL A 632 19.75 -1.28 14.34
N HIS A 633 19.83 -2.08 15.41
CA HIS A 633 20.05 -3.52 15.30
C HIS A 633 18.94 -4.20 14.49
N PHE A 634 17.67 -3.90 14.80
CA PHE A 634 16.54 -4.45 14.06
C PHE A 634 16.57 -4.05 12.58
N ARG A 635 16.89 -2.80 12.24
CA ARG A 635 17.03 -2.37 10.84
C ARG A 635 18.09 -3.18 10.09
N ALA A 636 19.23 -3.45 10.73
CA ALA A 636 20.29 -4.28 10.16
C ALA A 636 19.83 -5.73 9.96
N VAL A 637 19.14 -6.31 10.94
CA VAL A 637 18.55 -7.66 10.82
C VAL A 637 17.50 -7.71 9.71
N ASN A 638 16.58 -6.74 9.67
CA ASN A 638 15.56 -6.60 8.65
C ASN A 638 16.15 -6.55 7.24
N GLU A 639 17.15 -5.70 6.99
CA GLU A 639 17.86 -5.64 5.70
C GLU A 639 18.56 -6.98 5.40
N TYR A 640 19.30 -7.54 6.37
CA TYR A 640 20.03 -8.80 6.20
C TYR A 640 19.12 -9.95 5.78
N VAL A 641 18.07 -10.23 6.56
CA VAL A 641 17.22 -11.41 6.35
C VAL A 641 16.39 -11.31 5.09
N THR A 642 16.00 -10.08 4.70
CA THR A 642 15.20 -9.86 3.51
C THR A 642 16.01 -9.81 2.22
N VAL A 643 17.24 -9.30 2.25
CA VAL A 643 18.11 -9.23 1.05
C VAL A 643 18.86 -10.54 0.79
N ARG A 644 19.21 -11.30 1.84
CA ARG A 644 20.07 -12.49 1.71
C ARG A 644 19.33 -13.83 1.80
N ASP A 645 18.00 -13.79 1.82
CA ASP A 645 17.15 -14.98 1.98
C ASP A 645 17.48 -15.76 3.27
N ARG A 646 17.44 -15.06 4.41
CA ARG A 646 17.84 -15.57 5.73
C ARG A 646 16.76 -15.45 6.81
N ILE A 647 15.49 -15.55 6.41
CA ILE A 647 14.37 -15.62 7.37
C ILE A 647 14.24 -17.03 7.92
N THR A 648 13.99 -18.01 7.05
CA THR A 648 13.80 -19.42 7.43
C THR A 648 14.83 -20.32 6.75
N PRO A 649 15.51 -21.22 7.47
CA PRO A 649 16.39 -22.21 6.85
C PRO A 649 15.63 -23.13 5.88
N PRO A 650 16.24 -23.55 4.75
CA PRO A 650 15.61 -24.51 3.84
C PRO A 650 15.19 -25.83 4.51
N THR A 651 15.94 -26.28 5.52
CA THR A 651 15.64 -27.50 6.29
C THR A 651 14.35 -27.39 7.09
N GLU A 652 14.07 -26.20 7.66
CA GLU A 652 12.85 -25.91 8.41
C GLU A 652 11.66 -25.63 7.46
N MET A 653 11.93 -25.19 6.23
CA MET A 653 10.90 -25.00 5.20
C MET A 653 10.38 -26.30 4.58
N ALA A 654 11.21 -27.36 4.51
CA ALA A 654 10.82 -28.63 3.89
C ALA A 654 9.62 -29.30 4.57
N VAL A 655 9.37 -28.98 5.84
CA VAL A 655 8.21 -29.43 6.63
C VAL A 655 6.90 -28.82 6.14
N HIS A 656 6.94 -27.71 5.38
CA HIS A 656 5.77 -26.97 4.88
C HIS A 656 5.67 -26.89 3.36
N ALA A 657 6.41 -27.75 2.64
CA ALA A 657 6.37 -27.98 1.19
C ALA A 657 6.09 -26.75 0.30
N MET A 658 7.14 -26.03 -0.12
CA MET A 658 7.08 -25.10 -1.25
C MET A 658 8.01 -25.57 -2.39
N PRO A 659 7.51 -26.36 -3.37
CA PRO A 659 8.32 -27.00 -4.42
C PRO A 659 9.00 -26.06 -5.43
N GLU A 660 8.61 -24.79 -5.49
CA GLU A 660 8.80 -23.93 -6.67
C GLU A 660 10.21 -23.31 -6.83
N LEU A 661 11.02 -23.26 -5.77
CA LEU A 661 12.26 -22.47 -5.73
C LEU A 661 13.37 -22.92 -6.71
N ARG A 662 13.44 -24.21 -7.09
CA ARG A 662 14.48 -24.71 -8.03
C ARG A 662 14.16 -24.38 -9.50
N GLN A 663 12.90 -24.29 -9.87
CA GLN A 663 12.48 -24.02 -11.26
C GLN A 663 12.74 -22.55 -11.66
N VAL A 664 12.72 -21.66 -10.66
CA VAL A 664 12.91 -20.20 -10.78
C VAL A 664 14.25 -19.81 -11.42
N VAL A 665 15.34 -20.48 -11.05
CA VAL A 665 16.73 -20.14 -11.46
C VAL A 665 17.00 -20.48 -12.93
N ALA A 666 16.45 -21.60 -13.43
CA ALA A 666 16.62 -22.00 -14.83
C ALA A 666 15.87 -21.05 -15.78
N GLU A 667 14.67 -20.61 -15.41
CA GLU A 667 13.84 -19.70 -16.21
C GLU A 667 14.44 -18.29 -16.29
N ASP A 668 15.05 -17.77 -15.22
CA ASP A 668 15.69 -16.45 -15.21
C ASP A 668 16.94 -16.39 -16.10
N THR A 669 17.66 -17.50 -16.25
CA THR A 669 18.83 -17.59 -17.13
C THR A 669 18.42 -17.53 -18.59
N ALA A 670 17.40 -18.31 -18.97
CA ALA A 670 16.86 -18.32 -20.31
C ALA A 670 16.12 -17.01 -20.66
N PHE A 671 15.51 -16.32 -19.69
CA PHE A 671 14.87 -15.01 -19.94
C PHE A 671 15.89 -13.93 -20.31
N ARG A 672 17.06 -13.91 -19.64
CA ARG A 672 18.15 -12.99 -19.99
C ARG A 672 18.68 -13.23 -21.39
N ALA A 673 18.74 -14.50 -21.82
CA ALA A 673 19.16 -14.86 -23.17
C ALA A 673 18.21 -14.33 -24.27
N LEU A 674 16.93 -14.06 -23.94
CA LEU A 674 15.95 -13.47 -24.86
C LEU A 674 16.04 -11.94 -24.98
N GLY A 675 16.92 -11.27 -24.22
CA GLY A 675 17.12 -9.81 -24.31
C GLY A 675 15.94 -8.96 -23.79
N LEU A 676 15.05 -9.56 -23.00
CA LEU A 676 13.76 -8.95 -22.60
C LEU A 676 13.82 -8.10 -21.32
N THR A 677 14.99 -7.98 -20.71
CA THR A 677 15.18 -7.29 -19.42
C THR A 677 14.90 -5.78 -19.44
N ARG A 678 14.67 -5.19 -20.63
CA ARG A 678 14.38 -3.75 -20.81
C ARG A 678 12.97 -3.45 -21.37
N ARG A 679 12.12 -4.46 -21.60
CA ARG A 679 10.77 -4.26 -22.15
C ARG A 679 9.73 -4.03 -21.05
N SER A 680 8.65 -3.31 -21.38
CA SER A 680 7.48 -3.21 -20.49
C SER A 680 6.77 -4.56 -20.38
N ARG A 681 5.90 -4.70 -19.37
CA ARG A 681 5.13 -5.92 -19.15
C ARG A 681 4.26 -6.28 -20.36
N GLU A 682 3.61 -5.26 -20.93
CA GLU A 682 2.75 -5.36 -22.10
C GLU A 682 3.56 -5.76 -23.33
N GLN A 683 4.73 -5.14 -23.54
CA GLN A 683 5.63 -5.48 -24.64
C GLN A 683 6.15 -6.93 -24.54
N ALA A 684 6.43 -7.40 -23.32
CA ALA A 684 6.82 -8.79 -23.09
C ALA A 684 5.65 -9.77 -23.33
N PHE A 685 4.43 -9.41 -22.91
CA PHE A 685 3.23 -10.20 -23.18
C PHE A 685 2.93 -10.29 -24.67
N GLU A 686 2.97 -9.17 -25.39
CA GLU A 686 2.76 -9.15 -26.84
C GLU A 686 3.76 -10.01 -27.59
N GLN A 687 5.04 -9.97 -27.20
CA GLN A 687 6.03 -10.86 -27.78
C GLN A 687 5.77 -12.34 -27.44
N ALA A 688 5.35 -12.65 -26.22
CA ALA A 688 4.97 -14.02 -25.87
C ALA A 688 3.76 -14.49 -26.70
N ARG A 689 2.83 -13.58 -27.00
CA ARG A 689 1.69 -13.81 -27.87
C ARG A 689 2.13 -14.08 -29.31
N GLU A 690 3.01 -13.25 -29.88
CA GLU A 690 3.60 -13.47 -31.21
C GLU A 690 4.32 -14.83 -31.30
N MET A 691 5.16 -15.17 -30.31
CA MET A 691 5.82 -16.48 -30.21
C MET A 691 4.80 -17.63 -30.14
N ALA A 692 3.75 -17.48 -29.34
CA ALA A 692 2.71 -18.50 -29.21
C ALA A 692 1.99 -18.76 -30.54
N PHE A 693 1.62 -17.71 -31.28
CA PHE A 693 1.00 -17.84 -32.62
C PHE A 693 1.98 -18.38 -33.67
N ALA A 694 3.27 -18.09 -33.55
CA ALA A 694 4.32 -18.68 -34.37
C ALA A 694 4.67 -20.13 -33.97
N LYS A 695 3.97 -20.72 -32.99
CA LYS A 695 4.19 -22.06 -32.43
C LYS A 695 5.52 -22.23 -31.68
N GLU A 696 6.18 -21.14 -31.31
CA GLU A 696 7.37 -21.12 -30.46
C GLU A 696 7.01 -21.26 -28.97
N TYR A 697 6.28 -22.33 -28.61
CA TYR A 697 5.66 -22.48 -27.30
C TYR A 697 6.65 -22.48 -26.14
N THR A 698 7.86 -23.01 -26.33
CA THR A 698 8.89 -23.01 -25.26
C THR A 698 9.32 -21.60 -24.89
N GLY A 699 9.58 -20.75 -25.89
CA GLY A 699 9.92 -19.33 -25.68
C GLY A 699 8.75 -18.56 -25.08
N ALA A 700 7.55 -18.70 -25.64
CA ALA A 700 6.33 -18.06 -25.14
C ALA A 700 6.07 -18.40 -23.66
N ARG A 701 6.09 -19.69 -23.31
CA ARG A 701 5.84 -20.15 -21.93
C ARG A 701 6.88 -19.62 -20.95
N LEU A 702 8.14 -19.48 -21.38
CA LEU A 702 9.19 -18.93 -20.54
C LEU A 702 8.92 -17.46 -20.19
N VAL A 703 8.53 -16.65 -21.17
CA VAL A 703 8.14 -15.25 -20.95
C VAL A 703 6.90 -15.17 -20.07
N LEU A 704 5.88 -15.98 -20.35
CA LEU A 704 4.61 -15.99 -19.60
C LEU A 704 4.79 -16.37 -18.13
N ARG A 705 5.59 -17.41 -17.82
CA ARG A 705 5.86 -17.78 -16.43
C ARG A 705 6.62 -16.69 -15.69
N ARG A 706 7.55 -16.00 -16.35
CA ARG A 706 8.24 -14.84 -15.76
C ARG A 706 7.25 -13.72 -15.46
N LEU A 707 6.37 -13.39 -16.40
CA LEU A 707 5.33 -12.39 -16.21
C LEU A 707 4.42 -12.72 -15.02
N LEU A 708 3.98 -13.98 -14.92
CA LEU A 708 3.12 -14.44 -13.82
C LEU A 708 3.83 -14.51 -12.48
N ARG A 709 5.15 -14.67 -12.45
CA ARG A 709 5.93 -14.56 -11.22
C ARG A 709 5.98 -13.12 -10.69
N ASP A 710 6.07 -12.15 -11.60
CA ASP A 710 6.13 -10.73 -11.25
C ASP A 710 4.74 -10.11 -11.02
N ALA A 711 3.70 -10.66 -11.65
CA ALA A 711 2.30 -10.28 -11.51
C ALA A 711 1.37 -11.51 -11.61
N PRO A 712 1.17 -12.24 -10.49
CA PRO A 712 0.31 -13.42 -10.48
C PRO A 712 -1.14 -13.15 -10.89
N SER A 713 -1.69 -11.95 -10.73
CA SER A 713 -3.02 -11.60 -11.25
C SER A 713 -3.03 -11.13 -12.71
N TYR A 714 -1.96 -11.33 -13.49
CA TYR A 714 -2.00 -11.06 -14.95
C TYR A 714 -2.77 -12.16 -15.70
N HIS A 715 -4.09 -12.07 -15.68
CA HIS A 715 -5.00 -13.12 -16.18
C HIS A 715 -4.80 -13.45 -17.67
N ASP A 716 -4.57 -12.45 -18.53
CA ASP A 716 -4.29 -12.66 -19.95
C ASP A 716 -3.04 -13.54 -20.17
N ALA A 717 -1.97 -13.28 -19.40
CA ALA A 717 -0.75 -14.08 -19.43
C ALA A 717 -1.01 -15.52 -18.97
N ARG A 718 -1.86 -15.73 -17.95
CA ARG A 718 -2.22 -17.07 -17.48
C ARG A 718 -3.10 -17.82 -18.50
N ALA A 719 -4.05 -17.14 -19.11
CA ALA A 719 -4.91 -17.72 -20.15
C ALA A 719 -4.07 -18.15 -21.35
N LEU A 720 -3.18 -17.29 -21.83
CA LEU A 720 -2.25 -17.61 -22.92
C LEU A 720 -1.31 -18.75 -22.53
N LEU A 721 -0.80 -18.79 -21.29
CA LEU A 721 0.03 -19.89 -20.81
C LEU A 721 -0.72 -21.22 -20.90
N GLY A 722 -1.96 -21.28 -20.41
CA GLY A 722 -2.81 -22.47 -20.54
C GLY A 722 -3.07 -22.87 -22.00
N ARG A 723 -3.38 -21.89 -22.86
CA ARG A 723 -3.58 -22.11 -24.30
C ARG A 723 -2.36 -22.69 -25.00
N THR A 724 -1.15 -22.21 -24.71
CA THR A 724 0.08 -22.75 -25.32
C THR A 724 0.28 -24.24 -25.02
N TYR A 725 -0.05 -24.70 -23.80
CA TYR A 725 -0.04 -26.12 -23.48
C TYR A 725 -1.15 -26.89 -24.21
N SER A 726 -2.36 -26.32 -24.26
CA SER A 726 -3.51 -26.91 -24.96
C SER A 726 -3.21 -27.10 -26.46
N TRP A 727 -2.67 -26.07 -27.13
CA TRP A 727 -2.33 -26.11 -28.55
C TRP A 727 -1.15 -27.03 -28.88
N GLU A 728 -0.28 -27.34 -27.91
CA GLU A 728 0.78 -28.34 -28.01
C GLU A 728 0.28 -29.77 -27.72
N GLY A 729 -0.97 -29.94 -27.28
CA GLY A 729 -1.56 -31.24 -26.91
C GLY A 729 -1.27 -31.69 -25.47
N ARG A 730 -0.63 -30.83 -24.66
CA ARG A 730 -0.31 -31.07 -23.25
C ARG A 730 -1.49 -30.72 -22.35
N ARG A 731 -2.49 -31.61 -22.35
CA ARG A 731 -3.83 -31.36 -21.78
C ARG A 731 -3.83 -31.23 -20.27
N ASP A 732 -3.02 -32.01 -19.56
CA ASP A 732 -3.02 -32.04 -18.10
C ASP A 732 -2.46 -30.74 -17.52
N GLU A 733 -1.35 -30.26 -18.09
CA GLU A 733 -0.75 -28.98 -17.72
C GLU A 733 -1.68 -27.81 -18.04
N ALA A 734 -2.29 -27.83 -19.24
CA ALA A 734 -3.28 -26.82 -19.62
C ALA A 734 -4.46 -26.77 -18.63
N ARG A 735 -4.97 -27.94 -18.23
CA ARG A 735 -6.08 -28.07 -17.29
C ARG A 735 -5.74 -27.48 -15.93
N VAL A 736 -4.57 -27.82 -15.37
CA VAL A 736 -4.11 -27.27 -14.08
C VAL A 736 -4.07 -25.74 -14.11
N ILE A 737 -3.50 -25.16 -15.17
CA ILE A 737 -3.34 -23.71 -15.32
C ILE A 737 -4.70 -23.01 -15.49
N LEU A 738 -5.57 -23.54 -16.36
CA LEU A 738 -6.85 -22.93 -16.70
C LEU A 738 -7.90 -23.10 -15.60
N ASP A 739 -7.93 -24.25 -14.92
CA ASP A 739 -8.78 -24.43 -13.73
C ASP A 739 -8.33 -23.49 -12.59
N GLY A 740 -7.02 -23.31 -12.41
CA GLY A 740 -6.47 -22.32 -11.49
C GLY A 740 -6.90 -20.89 -11.84
N LEU A 741 -6.88 -20.53 -13.13
CA LEU A 741 -7.36 -19.23 -13.62
C LEU A 741 -8.85 -19.04 -13.32
N VAL A 742 -9.70 -20.04 -13.60
CA VAL A 742 -11.15 -19.95 -13.34
C VAL A 742 -11.45 -19.86 -11.84
N ARG A 743 -10.67 -20.53 -10.98
CA ARG A 743 -10.80 -20.37 -9.52
C ARG A 743 -10.43 -18.97 -9.02
N ARG A 744 -9.39 -18.36 -9.61
CA ARG A 744 -8.89 -17.02 -9.26
C ARG A 744 -9.76 -15.89 -9.82
N ALA A 745 -10.20 -16.04 -11.08
CA ALA A 745 -10.97 -15.05 -11.81
C ALA A 745 -12.23 -15.69 -12.42
N PRO A 746 -13.20 -16.11 -11.58
CA PRO A 746 -14.41 -16.81 -12.04
C PRO A 746 -15.35 -15.97 -12.92
N ALA A 747 -15.12 -14.66 -12.99
CA ALA A 747 -15.85 -13.73 -13.85
C ALA A 747 -15.01 -13.22 -15.04
N TYR A 748 -13.84 -13.80 -15.30
CA TYR A 748 -12.99 -13.41 -16.41
C TYR A 748 -13.32 -14.23 -17.66
N ALA A 749 -14.07 -13.60 -18.58
CA ALA A 749 -14.67 -14.27 -19.73
C ALA A 749 -13.66 -14.96 -20.66
N ASP A 750 -12.50 -14.36 -20.92
CA ASP A 750 -11.49 -14.98 -21.78
C ASP A 750 -10.86 -16.22 -21.13
N GLY A 751 -10.67 -16.22 -19.81
CA GLY A 751 -10.20 -17.40 -19.07
C GLY A 751 -11.23 -18.53 -19.05
N LEU A 752 -12.52 -18.20 -18.94
CA LEU A 752 -13.61 -19.17 -19.10
C LEU A 752 -13.62 -19.75 -20.52
N ALA A 753 -13.49 -18.90 -21.54
CA ALA A 753 -13.41 -19.32 -22.95
C ALA A 753 -12.21 -20.25 -23.18
N ALA A 754 -11.02 -19.88 -22.71
CA ALA A 754 -9.82 -20.72 -22.80
C ALA A 754 -10.01 -22.09 -22.13
N ARG A 755 -10.71 -22.13 -20.99
CA ARG A 755 -11.00 -23.39 -20.30
C ARG A 755 -12.01 -24.25 -21.07
N ILE A 756 -13.02 -23.66 -21.68
CA ILE A 756 -13.99 -24.37 -22.54
C ILE A 756 -13.30 -24.88 -23.81
N GLU A 757 -12.47 -24.04 -24.42
CA GLU A 757 -11.64 -24.36 -25.60
C GLU A 757 -10.80 -25.63 -25.37
N LEU A 758 -10.23 -25.81 -24.17
CA LEU A 758 -9.51 -27.03 -23.79
C LEU A 758 -10.41 -28.29 -23.85
N ASP A 759 -11.65 -28.21 -23.36
CA ASP A 759 -12.58 -29.35 -23.42
C ASP A 759 -13.02 -29.64 -24.86
N VAL A 760 -13.20 -28.60 -25.68
CA VAL A 760 -13.45 -28.75 -27.12
C VAL A 760 -12.29 -29.47 -27.79
N PHE A 761 -11.03 -29.09 -27.54
CA PHE A 761 -9.86 -29.78 -28.08
C PHE A 761 -9.64 -31.19 -27.51
N ALA A 762 -10.17 -31.48 -26.33
CA ALA A 762 -10.18 -32.82 -25.75
C ALA A 762 -11.31 -33.71 -26.31
N GLY A 763 -12.24 -33.15 -27.09
CA GLY A 763 -13.42 -33.87 -27.60
C GLY A 763 -14.54 -34.04 -26.55
N HIS A 764 -14.47 -33.33 -25.42
CA HIS A 764 -15.46 -33.41 -24.34
C HIS A 764 -16.64 -32.45 -24.60
N GLY A 765 -17.41 -32.71 -25.66
CA GLY A 765 -18.49 -31.84 -26.15
C GLY A 765 -19.52 -31.46 -25.08
N ASP A 766 -19.96 -32.41 -24.25
CA ASP A 766 -20.96 -32.15 -23.19
C ASP A 766 -20.41 -31.22 -22.10
N SER A 767 -19.17 -31.44 -21.65
CA SER A 767 -18.50 -30.57 -20.66
C SER A 767 -18.32 -29.16 -21.22
N ALA A 768 -17.88 -29.06 -22.47
CA ALA A 768 -17.69 -27.78 -23.15
C ALA A 768 -19.01 -27.00 -23.29
N LEU A 769 -20.09 -27.66 -23.71
CA LEU A 769 -21.41 -27.03 -23.84
C LEU A 769 -21.95 -26.56 -22.49
N ALA A 770 -21.89 -27.42 -21.46
CA ALA A 770 -22.34 -27.08 -20.11
C ALA A 770 -21.53 -25.90 -19.51
N GLY A 771 -20.22 -25.88 -19.75
CA GLY A 771 -19.34 -24.76 -19.37
C GLY A 771 -19.70 -23.47 -20.09
N ALA A 772 -19.93 -23.54 -21.41
CA ALA A 772 -20.30 -22.39 -22.22
C ALA A 772 -21.67 -21.82 -21.83
N ASP A 773 -22.68 -22.65 -21.64
CA ASP A 773 -24.02 -22.21 -21.22
C ASP A 773 -23.98 -21.54 -19.84
N ARG A 774 -23.21 -22.08 -18.89
CA ARG A 774 -23.01 -21.47 -17.57
C ARG A 774 -22.31 -20.11 -17.66
N ALA A 775 -21.26 -20.01 -18.49
CA ALA A 775 -20.55 -18.76 -18.68
C ALA A 775 -21.44 -17.70 -19.36
N LEU A 776 -22.20 -18.08 -20.39
CA LEU A 776 -23.13 -17.21 -21.11
C LEU A 776 -24.31 -16.75 -20.27
N ALA A 777 -24.71 -17.49 -19.22
CA ALA A 777 -25.69 -17.01 -18.26
C ALA A 777 -25.21 -15.72 -17.55
N SER A 778 -23.89 -15.58 -17.35
CA SER A 778 -23.28 -14.35 -16.80
C SER A 778 -22.86 -13.36 -17.89
N PHE A 779 -22.54 -13.83 -19.09
CA PHE A 779 -22.02 -13.03 -20.20
C PHE A 779 -22.76 -13.29 -21.53
N PRO A 780 -24.07 -12.97 -21.64
CA PRO A 780 -24.92 -13.47 -22.75
C PRO A 780 -24.49 -13.09 -24.16
N GLY A 781 -23.74 -11.99 -24.30
CA GLY A 781 -23.26 -11.46 -25.59
C GLY A 781 -21.75 -11.54 -25.80
N ASN A 782 -21.01 -12.32 -25.01
CA ASN A 782 -19.57 -12.42 -25.19
C ASN A 782 -19.22 -13.24 -26.44
N PRO A 783 -18.49 -12.68 -27.44
CA PRO A 783 -18.21 -13.37 -28.70
C PRO A 783 -17.42 -14.66 -28.53
N SER A 784 -16.35 -14.66 -27.72
CA SER A 784 -15.50 -15.84 -27.50
C SER A 784 -16.27 -17.00 -26.87
N LEU A 785 -17.13 -16.73 -25.89
CA LEU A 785 -17.97 -17.76 -25.27
C LEU A 785 -19.04 -18.31 -26.24
N LEU A 786 -19.65 -17.45 -27.05
CA LEU A 786 -20.59 -17.87 -28.10
C LEU A 786 -19.91 -18.73 -29.17
N TYR A 787 -18.66 -18.39 -29.53
CA TYR A 787 -17.87 -19.16 -30.47
C TYR A 787 -17.56 -20.56 -29.93
N GLU A 788 -17.07 -20.65 -28.69
CA GLU A 788 -16.80 -21.94 -28.05
C GLU A 788 -18.06 -22.78 -27.85
N ARG A 789 -19.21 -22.16 -27.54
CA ARG A 789 -20.50 -22.85 -27.53
C ARG A 789 -20.83 -23.47 -28.89
N ALA A 790 -20.65 -22.73 -29.98
CA ALA A 790 -20.91 -23.22 -31.34
C ALA A 790 -19.99 -24.41 -31.70
N ARG A 791 -18.72 -24.37 -31.29
CA ARG A 791 -17.78 -25.49 -31.46
C ARG A 791 -18.19 -26.72 -30.64
N ALA A 792 -18.62 -26.54 -29.39
CA ALA A 792 -19.12 -27.63 -28.56
C ALA A 792 -20.37 -28.29 -29.19
N LEU A 793 -21.28 -27.49 -29.73
CA LEU A 793 -22.47 -27.99 -30.44
C LEU A 793 -22.11 -28.72 -31.74
N GLU A 794 -21.10 -28.26 -32.49
CA GLU A 794 -20.56 -28.99 -33.65
C GLU A 794 -20.03 -30.36 -33.24
N LEU A 795 -19.26 -30.46 -32.15
CA LEU A 795 -18.76 -31.74 -31.63
C LEU A 795 -19.87 -32.72 -31.25
N LEU A 796 -20.99 -32.20 -30.73
CA LEU A 796 -22.17 -32.98 -30.36
C LEU A 796 -23.11 -33.28 -31.54
N GLY A 797 -22.76 -32.86 -32.77
CA GLY A 797 -23.61 -33.05 -33.95
C GLY A 797 -24.87 -32.16 -33.98
N GLN A 798 -24.99 -31.18 -33.07
CA GLN A 798 -26.15 -30.29 -32.96
C GLN A 798 -26.05 -29.08 -33.91
N ARG A 799 -26.01 -29.36 -35.22
CA ARG A 799 -25.74 -28.39 -36.28
C ARG A 799 -26.64 -27.15 -36.25
N ASP A 800 -27.95 -27.31 -36.15
CA ASP A 800 -28.89 -26.17 -36.20
C ASP A 800 -28.72 -25.23 -35.00
N SER A 801 -28.46 -25.80 -33.82
CA SER A 801 -28.12 -25.03 -32.62
C SER A 801 -26.80 -24.29 -32.77
N ALA A 802 -25.80 -24.91 -33.40
CA ALA A 802 -24.52 -24.26 -33.71
C ALA A 802 -24.70 -23.09 -34.68
N LEU A 803 -25.46 -23.25 -35.76
CA LEU A 803 -25.76 -22.19 -36.73
C LEU A 803 -26.53 -21.03 -36.09
N ARG A 804 -27.56 -21.30 -35.27
CA ARG A 804 -28.27 -20.26 -34.51
C ARG A 804 -27.34 -19.47 -33.59
N THR A 805 -26.40 -20.16 -32.93
CA THR A 805 -25.40 -19.52 -32.07
C THR A 805 -24.48 -18.61 -32.88
N LEU A 806 -24.00 -19.08 -34.04
CA LEU A 806 -23.14 -18.30 -34.94
C LEU A 806 -23.87 -17.12 -35.57
N ASP A 807 -25.16 -17.25 -35.89
CA ASP A 807 -25.97 -16.14 -36.37
C ASP A 807 -26.17 -15.07 -35.29
N HIS A 808 -26.29 -15.47 -34.02
CA HIS A 808 -26.29 -14.55 -32.89
C HIS A 808 -24.93 -13.86 -32.74
N LEU A 809 -23.84 -14.63 -32.73
CA LEU A 809 -22.47 -14.09 -32.66
C LEU A 809 -22.22 -13.08 -33.78
N ARG A 810 -22.59 -13.38 -35.03
CA ARG A 810 -22.40 -12.48 -36.19
C ARG A 810 -23.11 -11.14 -36.05
N ARG A 811 -24.25 -11.08 -35.33
CA ARG A 811 -24.93 -9.81 -35.03
C ARG A 811 -24.12 -8.94 -34.06
N LEU A 812 -23.37 -9.57 -33.16
CA LEU A 812 -22.56 -8.90 -32.13
C LEU A 812 -21.14 -8.58 -32.63
N ALA A 813 -20.56 -9.48 -33.43
CA ALA A 813 -19.22 -9.38 -34.00
C ALA A 813 -19.24 -9.73 -35.50
N PRO A 814 -19.63 -8.81 -36.39
CA PRO A 814 -19.80 -9.10 -37.83
C PRO A 814 -18.51 -9.49 -38.57
N ASN A 815 -17.36 -9.08 -38.05
CA ASN A 815 -16.04 -9.24 -38.67
C ASN A 815 -15.23 -10.42 -38.09
N ASP A 816 -15.87 -11.30 -37.32
CA ASP A 816 -15.21 -12.47 -36.74
C ASP A 816 -14.96 -13.54 -37.84
N ALA A 817 -13.70 -13.63 -38.28
CA ALA A 817 -13.29 -14.50 -39.38
C ALA A 817 -13.42 -16.00 -39.03
N ASP A 818 -13.15 -16.36 -37.77
CA ASP A 818 -13.21 -17.74 -37.29
C ASP A 818 -14.66 -18.22 -37.20
N ALA A 819 -15.56 -17.37 -36.71
CA ALA A 819 -16.99 -17.66 -36.71
C ALA A 819 -17.56 -17.77 -38.13
N ALA A 820 -17.13 -16.90 -39.05
CA ALA A 820 -17.54 -16.97 -40.46
C ALA A 820 -17.07 -18.28 -41.12
N ALA A 821 -15.82 -18.69 -40.86
CA ALA A 821 -15.25 -19.93 -41.38
C ALA A 821 -15.97 -21.17 -40.82
N LEU A 822 -16.23 -21.21 -39.50
CA LEU A 822 -16.98 -22.29 -38.86
C LEU A 822 -18.41 -22.40 -39.42
N ARG A 823 -19.09 -21.27 -39.57
CA ARG A 823 -20.44 -21.23 -40.16
C ARG A 823 -20.44 -21.74 -41.60
N ALA A 824 -19.50 -21.29 -42.43
CA ALA A 824 -19.37 -21.74 -43.81
C ALA A 824 -19.03 -23.24 -43.91
N ARG A 825 -18.27 -23.79 -42.95
CA ARG A 825 -18.05 -25.24 -42.83
C ARG A 825 -19.34 -25.98 -42.47
N LEU A 826 -20.07 -25.50 -41.47
CA LEU A 826 -21.33 -26.09 -41.03
C LEU A 826 -22.43 -26.02 -42.08
N LEU A 827 -22.43 -25.05 -42.99
CA LEU A 827 -23.38 -24.99 -44.10
C LEU A 827 -23.06 -25.94 -45.26
N ARG A 828 -21.80 -26.39 -45.37
CA ARG A 828 -21.32 -27.28 -46.44
C ARG A 828 -21.39 -28.77 -46.12
N ARG A 829 -21.31 -29.12 -44.83
CA ARG A 829 -21.70 -30.44 -44.32
C ARG A 829 -23.20 -30.59 -44.38
#